data_AF-A0AAJ5YYE2-F1
#
_entry.id   AF-A0AAJ5YYE2-F1
#
_cell.length_a   1.000
_cell.length_b   1.000
_cell.length_c   1.000
_cell.angle_alpha   90.00
_cell.angle_beta   90.00
_cell.angle_gamma   90.00
#
_symmetry.space_group_name_H-M   'P 1'
#
loop_
_entity.id
_entity.type
_entity.pdbx_description
1 polymer ?
#
loop_
_entity_poly.entity_id
_entity_poly.type
_entity_poly.pdbx_seq_one_letter_code
_entity_poly.pdbx_strand_id
1 'polypeptide(L)'
;MMSRETRLLRAVHARNLTLPFETGNNPTASTSQTQALLGPFCFVTFRSSGDAPFYVTPIACGHQASWGEYSSAPIFPDTDFQPWARRSSSELLVGLYLSDDPESHWECAWEVEVDLRSFNSLGLELGAVRETQSNCVYLGLAQGDADHKLEYVAVHQRQTPNSDMEEVSRRALQLSLVETQMRQSYSFAQACSLIHIEGDLIKLRQTSGEIRDRCSALITGGHLFDKRQQLESRHSLKDLRHRLHTRKHELMQARASLLQSRNKLEDCQADLQRGLSLQKEAEEQTKQIQEATISVSERNEAAQREIQSHRARLLRDIEFIYPIELVNARDLLYSILGIDLPNGVATTDPKSGALIHKKHLEQSAAALNYVAQIVLLLSFYLHTSLPYPMRPLAGRLTLLDTISVMKGPRRFGLYGKGTEPYRYEYGVFLLNKNLVRLMHAYHVPVLDLRNTLPNVKNLLMTLASIQQDAPSTRIFMVVVCRPRETGDTRMLAPDTLGYAEAYQRILSIARKRVLGEAGTEAIGGAAVLVVTTPEVDSLAAARVLTRLLADDQIAFRIAPVNGYRSLHEVLSSDVEGRTELHTLIFLNLGSLMPLPTLIPIPPNCVLHVFDSHRPWNLSNLFATSHINDQIFVWDDGEIEERLVREREAYEMLEFDIDSDLEDESASESESESNTDLEEEGLSDEPRSSDDTPADQQHRKRTRAQADDSPQKRSRHLDSDQRQVYRAILAKYYSRGSWTGMSIAQMMYLLAVALGRSDRDSLWYAIIGLTSQFVNNAIHTATYEGYAAALASDVVALNPTEERPLQIRGLQDVNRYGADDQAIRVNPEELRFILYRHWSLETSMYHTSYVAAKLGIWREQGISKLRGLLAKMGLSLANCRQTYEHMDIDLKNSLVHRMESIAPEYGLTDLVFQSFTRSFGFRSMPMNASDTVEGVAALLQAAHGVRVEVEGVQVLSANPSSSTRASDTAPDRGTATYGARHLWSLDHFGMHVGARGLDVDASSTSWDQDENKPNAMWVQNFFEAYRALDTGKVSSIELLQRSLQLAKALHQAIVAQGVGIIVKQSIKTLKSFRFTVLQEGPQLNLFVHPDTLTRLGYWLIDALRDIVTEQNQRRAFHKRDKQRNGSHSSGENTQTPSPTSLPYVLAALDKSRDCYTVVGLVGASDYGDIGRNRFGLAFQEAAASSGARMRNDRFETSVLEVKRDDLLAFIETLHLQT
;
A
#
# COMPACT_ATOMS: atom_id res chain seq x y z
N MET A 1 32.86 -28.00 63.86
CA MET A 1 33.86 -27.73 62.80
C MET A 1 33.63 -28.68 61.62
N MET A 2 32.57 -28.44 60.85
CA MET A 2 32.41 -28.93 59.48
C MET A 2 31.89 -27.72 58.70
N SER A 3 32.73 -27.14 57.84
CA SER A 3 32.40 -25.93 57.07
C SER A 3 31.33 -26.26 56.03
N ARG A 4 30.19 -25.59 56.13
CA ARG A 4 28.96 -25.79 55.34
C ARG A 4 28.98 -25.16 53.93
N GLU A 5 30.15 -24.92 53.33
CA GLU A 5 30.27 -24.11 52.09
C GLU A 5 31.20 -24.76 51.06
N THR A 6 30.94 -26.02 50.70
CA THR A 6 31.55 -26.63 49.50
C THR A 6 30.52 -26.67 48.38
N ARG A 7 30.58 -25.71 47.45
CA ARG A 7 29.90 -25.79 46.15
C ARG A 7 30.63 -26.83 45.30
N LEU A 8 29.92 -27.83 44.79
CA LEU A 8 30.50 -28.89 43.94
C LEU A 8 30.17 -28.60 42.48
N LEU A 9 31.17 -28.66 41.59
CA LEU A 9 30.95 -28.58 40.14
C LEU A 9 30.30 -29.89 39.66
N ARG A 10 29.11 -29.78 39.05
CA ARG A 10 28.31 -30.93 38.58
C ARG A 10 27.98 -30.89 37.09
N ALA A 11 28.10 -29.73 36.44
CA ALA A 11 27.94 -29.62 34.99
C ALA A 11 28.86 -28.57 34.37
N VAL A 12 29.21 -28.75 33.09
CA VAL A 12 29.96 -27.82 32.26
C VAL A 12 29.24 -27.70 30.91
N HIS A 13 28.95 -26.49 30.45
CA HIS A 13 28.34 -26.25 29.15
C HIS A 13 29.17 -25.24 28.37
N ALA A 14 29.56 -25.54 27.14
CA ALA A 14 30.16 -24.57 26.24
C ALA A 14 29.14 -24.16 25.18
N ARG A 15 28.94 -22.86 24.94
CA ARG A 15 27.98 -22.33 23.96
C ARG A 15 28.61 -21.26 23.09
N ASN A 16 28.03 -21.05 21.90
CA ASN A 16 28.47 -20.08 20.90
C ASN A 16 29.93 -20.32 20.49
N LEU A 17 30.27 -21.59 20.29
CA LEU A 17 31.63 -22.01 19.92
C LEU A 17 31.93 -21.62 18.48
N THR A 18 32.93 -20.76 18.32
CA THR A 18 33.44 -20.27 17.04
C THR A 18 34.96 -20.29 17.08
N LEU A 19 35.60 -20.92 16.09
CA LEU A 19 37.06 -20.85 15.99
C LEU A 19 37.50 -19.40 15.76
N PRO A 20 38.61 -18.96 16.38
CA PRO A 20 39.20 -17.67 16.07
C PRO A 20 39.62 -17.66 14.60
N PHE A 21 39.07 -16.73 13.81
CA PHE A 21 39.56 -16.48 12.45
C PHE A 21 40.99 -15.95 12.53
N GLU A 22 41.99 -16.78 12.25
CA GLU A 22 43.32 -16.28 11.93
C GLU A 22 43.24 -15.52 10.59
N THR A 23 43.44 -14.21 10.63
CA THR A 23 43.76 -13.43 9.43
C THR A 23 45.18 -13.79 8.97
N GLY A 24 45.30 -14.92 8.27
CA GLY A 24 46.52 -15.41 7.67
C GLY A 24 46.24 -15.91 6.25
N ASN A 25 46.69 -15.14 5.25
CA ASN A 25 46.59 -15.46 3.82
C ASN A 25 47.16 -16.85 3.47
N ASN A 26 46.32 -17.78 3.03
CA ASN A 26 46.64 -18.83 2.04
C ASN A 26 45.37 -19.55 1.54
N PRO A 27 44.91 -19.35 0.28
CA PRO A 27 43.82 -20.11 -0.30
C PRO A 27 44.37 -21.14 -1.29
N THR A 28 44.73 -22.33 -0.82
CA THR A 28 44.79 -23.54 -1.66
C THR A 28 44.54 -24.79 -0.82
N ALA A 29 43.27 -25.10 -0.57
CA ALA A 29 42.79 -26.46 -0.38
C ALA A 29 41.27 -26.47 -0.53
N SER A 30 40.82 -27.02 -1.65
CA SER A 30 39.43 -27.37 -1.88
C SER A 30 39.06 -28.56 -0.99
N THR A 31 38.25 -28.36 0.04
CA THR A 31 37.61 -29.47 0.77
C THR A 31 36.10 -29.34 0.63
N SER A 32 35.50 -30.48 0.27
CA SER A 32 34.11 -30.71 -0.10
C SER A 32 33.06 -30.09 0.83
N GLN A 33 32.04 -29.46 0.21
CA GLN A 33 30.83 -28.83 0.75
C GLN A 33 29.86 -29.77 1.51
N THR A 34 30.35 -30.73 2.30
CA THR A 34 29.50 -31.68 3.04
C THR A 34 29.71 -31.68 4.55
N GLN A 35 30.60 -30.84 5.09
CA GLN A 35 30.91 -30.78 6.54
C GLN A 35 30.40 -29.52 7.28
N ALA A 36 29.85 -28.51 6.60
CA ALA A 36 29.38 -27.26 7.23
C ALA A 36 28.11 -27.40 8.11
N LEU A 37 27.65 -28.63 8.38
CA LEU A 37 26.55 -28.94 9.31
C LEU A 37 27.04 -29.42 10.69
N LEU A 38 28.35 -29.62 10.87
CA LEU A 38 28.96 -30.04 12.14
C LEU A 38 29.79 -28.86 12.67
N GLY A 39 29.43 -28.30 13.82
CA GLY A 39 30.21 -27.22 14.46
C GLY A 39 31.61 -27.68 14.92
N PRO A 40 32.49 -26.78 15.41
CA PRO A 40 33.85 -27.14 15.79
C PRO A 40 33.91 -28.22 16.87
N PHE A 41 34.98 -28.98 16.90
CA PHE A 41 35.28 -29.89 18.00
C PHE A 41 35.82 -29.09 19.18
N CYS A 42 35.39 -29.43 20.39
CA CYS A 42 35.79 -28.72 21.60
C CYS A 42 36.02 -29.65 22.79
N PHE A 43 36.90 -29.23 23.69
CA PHE A 43 36.97 -29.73 25.05
C PHE A 43 37.34 -28.61 26.02
N VAL A 44 37.00 -28.79 27.29
CA VAL A 44 37.30 -27.88 28.40
C VAL A 44 38.29 -28.56 29.34
N THR A 45 39.27 -27.82 29.82
CA THR A 45 40.27 -28.29 30.79
C THR A 45 40.15 -27.57 32.12
N PHE A 46 40.48 -28.29 33.19
CA PHE A 46 40.71 -27.73 34.51
C PHE A 46 42.11 -28.05 34.99
N ARG A 47 42.86 -27.02 35.40
CA ARG A 47 44.22 -27.17 35.90
C ARG A 47 44.58 -26.14 36.97
N SER A 48 45.69 -26.41 37.67
CA SER A 48 46.37 -25.44 38.52
C SER A 48 47.41 -24.67 37.70
N SER A 49 47.72 -23.44 38.10
CA SER A 49 48.76 -22.64 37.46
C SER A 49 50.11 -23.35 37.49
N GLY A 50 50.68 -23.63 36.31
CA GLY A 50 51.97 -24.30 36.15
C GLY A 50 51.94 -25.84 36.08
N ASP A 51 50.78 -26.49 36.28
CA ASP A 51 50.64 -27.95 36.26
C ASP A 51 49.88 -28.47 35.01
N ALA A 52 49.97 -29.78 34.76
CA ALA A 52 49.16 -30.46 33.73
C ALA A 52 47.67 -30.48 34.13
N PRO A 53 46.73 -30.47 33.16
CA PRO A 53 45.31 -30.54 33.47
C PRO A 53 44.96 -31.83 34.20
N PHE A 54 44.31 -31.69 35.35
CA PHE A 54 43.86 -32.83 36.14
C PHE A 54 42.50 -33.35 35.67
N TYR A 55 41.75 -32.52 34.93
CA TYR A 55 40.48 -32.89 34.32
C TYR A 55 40.36 -32.30 32.92
N VAL A 56 39.93 -33.12 31.96
CA VAL A 56 39.69 -32.76 30.57
C VAL A 56 38.36 -33.39 30.17
N THR A 57 37.44 -32.59 29.63
CA THR A 57 36.16 -33.13 29.15
C THR A 57 36.37 -33.97 27.89
N PRO A 58 35.55 -35.00 27.64
CA PRO A 58 35.52 -35.68 26.35
C PRO A 58 35.28 -34.70 25.20
N ILE A 59 35.89 -34.96 24.04
CA ILE A 59 35.70 -34.15 22.83
C ILE A 59 34.23 -34.18 22.42
N ALA A 60 33.63 -33.01 22.26
CA ALA A 60 32.28 -32.85 21.74
C ALA A 60 32.30 -32.05 20.44
N CYS A 61 31.34 -32.32 19.54
CA CYS A 61 31.20 -31.64 18.25
C CYS A 61 29.91 -30.82 18.23
N GLY A 62 29.98 -29.60 17.69
CA GLY A 62 28.82 -28.72 17.52
C GLY A 62 29.02 -27.33 18.13
N HIS A 63 28.10 -26.41 17.83
CA HIS A 63 28.13 -25.03 18.34
C HIS A 63 27.78 -24.92 19.84
N GLN A 64 27.31 -26.02 20.44
CA GLN A 64 27.02 -26.15 21.86
C GLN A 64 27.44 -27.54 22.34
N ALA A 65 28.12 -27.61 23.49
CA ALA A 65 28.55 -28.86 24.12
C ALA A 65 28.18 -28.87 25.61
N SER A 66 27.90 -30.04 26.16
CA SER A 66 27.51 -30.19 27.57
C SER A 66 28.01 -31.48 28.20
N TRP A 67 28.48 -31.38 29.44
CA TRP A 67 29.04 -32.46 30.25
C TRP A 67 28.46 -32.38 31.66
N GLY A 68 28.06 -33.51 32.26
CA GLY A 68 27.49 -33.54 33.62
C GLY A 68 26.00 -33.83 33.67
N GLU A 69 25.30 -33.43 34.75
CA GLU A 69 24.08 -34.10 35.26
C GLU A 69 22.86 -34.30 34.34
N TYR A 70 22.87 -33.83 33.10
CA TYR A 70 21.87 -34.18 32.08
C TYR A 70 22.49 -34.38 30.67
N SER A 71 23.74 -34.85 30.58
CA SER A 71 24.43 -35.17 29.32
C SER A 71 24.80 -36.66 29.20
N SER A 72 25.18 -37.10 27.99
CA SER A 72 25.57 -38.48 27.69
C SER A 72 26.91 -38.90 28.31
N ALA A 73 27.69 -37.96 28.87
CA ALA A 73 28.98 -38.18 29.50
C ALA A 73 28.98 -37.57 30.92
N PRO A 74 28.75 -38.38 31.97
CA PRO A 74 28.67 -37.88 33.34
C PRO A 74 30.04 -37.43 33.86
N ILE A 75 30.05 -36.38 34.68
CA ILE A 75 31.20 -35.93 35.46
C ILE A 75 31.02 -36.51 36.87
N PHE A 76 32.02 -37.20 37.41
CA PHE A 76 31.95 -37.76 38.77
C PHE A 76 32.84 -36.93 39.72
N PRO A 77 32.26 -36.00 40.50
CA PRO A 77 33.02 -35.10 41.36
C PRO A 77 33.94 -35.83 42.33
N ASP A 78 33.54 -37.05 42.74
CA ASP A 78 34.24 -37.84 43.74
C ASP A 78 35.43 -38.66 43.24
N THR A 79 35.54 -38.90 41.94
CA THR A 79 36.66 -39.63 41.32
C THR A 79 37.52 -38.76 40.42
N ASP A 80 36.91 -37.80 39.73
CA ASP A 80 37.56 -37.09 38.63
C ASP A 80 38.33 -35.83 39.10
N PHE A 81 37.97 -35.29 40.28
CA PHE A 81 38.59 -34.09 40.84
C PHE A 81 39.60 -34.43 41.93
N GLN A 82 40.74 -33.75 41.93
CA GLN A 82 41.75 -33.89 42.98
C GLN A 82 41.22 -33.36 44.34
N PRO A 83 41.65 -33.95 45.49
CA PRO A 83 41.13 -33.58 46.81
C PRO A 83 41.30 -32.10 47.20
N TRP A 84 42.32 -31.42 46.67
CA TRP A 84 42.57 -29.99 46.91
C TRP A 84 41.54 -29.10 46.22
N ALA A 85 41.12 -29.45 45.00
CA ALA A 85 40.10 -28.73 44.23
C ALA A 85 38.73 -28.74 44.94
N ARG A 86 38.53 -29.67 45.88
CA ARG A 86 37.31 -29.78 46.70
C ARG A 86 37.36 -29.00 48.01
N ARG A 87 38.53 -28.55 48.50
CA ARG A 87 38.70 -28.21 49.94
C ARG A 87 39.28 -26.83 50.29
N SER A 88 39.94 -26.08 49.40
CA SER A 88 40.44 -24.73 49.79
C SER A 88 40.95 -23.86 48.64
N SER A 89 40.68 -22.55 48.72
CA SER A 89 41.15 -21.41 47.91
C SER A 89 42.28 -21.72 46.92
N SER A 90 41.91 -22.16 45.72
CA SER A 90 42.87 -22.43 44.66
C SER A 90 42.37 -21.80 43.38
N GLU A 91 43.21 -20.94 42.83
CA GLU A 91 43.23 -20.44 41.47
C GLU A 91 42.99 -21.60 40.47
N LEU A 92 41.73 -21.80 40.07
CA LEU A 92 41.36 -22.82 39.09
C LEU A 92 41.45 -22.19 37.69
N LEU A 93 42.37 -22.68 36.86
CA LEU A 93 42.41 -22.29 35.46
C LEU A 93 41.40 -23.12 34.66
N VAL A 94 40.49 -22.42 33.98
CA VAL A 94 39.51 -22.98 33.06
C VAL A 94 39.93 -22.62 31.65
N GLY A 95 40.23 -23.61 30.82
CA GLY A 95 40.65 -23.44 29.43
C GLY A 95 39.63 -24.02 28.45
N LEU A 96 39.31 -23.30 27.38
CA LEU A 96 38.51 -23.78 26.26
C LEU A 96 39.40 -24.04 25.05
N TYR A 97 39.35 -25.26 24.53
CA TYR A 97 40.11 -25.66 23.34
C TYR A 97 39.18 -26.01 22.19
N LEU A 98 39.53 -25.55 20.99
CA LEU A 98 38.74 -25.70 19.77
C LEU A 98 39.60 -26.31 18.65
N SER A 99 38.96 -27.05 17.75
CA SER A 99 39.60 -27.62 16.57
C SER A 99 38.59 -27.86 15.43
N ASP A 100 39.07 -27.79 14.19
CA ASP A 100 38.35 -28.22 12.99
C ASP A 100 38.38 -29.75 12.77
N ASP A 101 39.37 -30.44 13.33
CA ASP A 101 39.58 -31.89 13.16
C ASP A 101 40.16 -32.52 14.45
N PRO A 102 39.48 -33.52 15.07
CA PRO A 102 39.91 -34.10 16.33
C PRO A 102 41.32 -34.72 16.30
N GLU A 103 41.84 -35.06 15.12
CA GLU A 103 43.10 -35.79 14.98
C GLU A 103 44.33 -34.92 14.65
N SER A 104 44.19 -33.63 14.27
CA SER A 104 45.31 -32.95 13.60
C SER A 104 45.74 -31.54 14.07
N HIS A 105 44.97 -30.78 14.88
CA HIS A 105 45.48 -29.57 15.58
C HIS A 105 44.49 -29.08 16.66
N TRP A 106 44.94 -28.63 17.84
CA TRP A 106 44.05 -28.06 18.87
C TRP A 106 44.51 -26.67 19.29
N GLU A 107 43.62 -25.69 19.24
CA GLU A 107 43.88 -24.30 19.60
C GLU A 107 43.23 -23.93 20.95
N CYS A 108 43.96 -23.21 21.78
CA CYS A 108 43.42 -22.66 23.03
C CYS A 108 42.70 -21.35 22.73
N ALA A 109 41.36 -21.34 22.82
CA ALA A 109 40.56 -20.14 22.58
C ALA A 109 40.82 -19.07 23.65
N TRP A 110 40.85 -19.48 24.92
CA TRP A 110 41.29 -18.69 26.06
C TRP A 110 41.45 -19.58 27.28
N GLU A 111 42.17 -19.09 28.28
CA GLU A 111 42.29 -19.71 29.59
C GLU A 111 42.20 -18.61 30.66
N VAL A 112 41.31 -18.79 31.63
CA VAL A 112 41.01 -17.77 32.66
C VAL A 112 41.01 -18.41 34.03
N GLU A 113 41.55 -17.67 35.00
CA GLU A 113 41.56 -18.03 36.41
C GLU A 113 40.22 -17.70 37.08
N VAL A 114 39.62 -18.70 37.72
CA VAL A 114 38.29 -18.63 38.31
C VAL A 114 38.38 -19.01 39.79
N ASP A 115 37.98 -18.10 40.68
CA ASP A 115 37.80 -18.41 42.11
C ASP A 115 36.34 -18.78 42.40
N LEU A 116 36.07 -20.06 42.60
CA LEU A 116 34.72 -20.61 42.79
C LEU A 116 33.99 -20.07 44.05
N ARG A 117 34.68 -19.37 44.97
CA ARG A 117 34.08 -18.81 46.19
C ARG A 117 33.59 -17.37 46.04
N SER A 118 34.12 -16.59 45.10
CA SER A 118 33.85 -15.15 44.99
C SER A 118 32.73 -14.76 44.02
N PHE A 119 32.07 -15.72 43.36
CA PHE A 119 31.02 -15.43 42.37
C PHE A 119 29.61 -15.31 43.00
N ASN A 120 28.98 -14.16 42.77
CA ASN A 120 27.57 -13.90 43.01
C ASN A 120 26.72 -14.66 41.96
N SER A 121 25.82 -15.54 42.41
CA SER A 121 24.94 -16.33 41.55
C SER A 121 24.01 -15.43 40.73
N LEU A 122 23.91 -15.66 39.42
CA LEU A 122 22.94 -14.97 38.55
C LEU A 122 21.49 -15.48 38.73
N GLY A 123 21.27 -16.55 39.49
CA GLY A 123 19.92 -17.06 39.82
C GLY A 123 19.06 -17.50 38.63
N LEU A 124 19.64 -17.62 37.43
CA LEU A 124 18.94 -17.88 36.17
C LEU A 124 19.10 -19.34 35.72
N GLU A 125 18.02 -19.94 35.21
CA GLU A 125 18.06 -21.23 34.52
C GLU A 125 18.79 -21.10 33.17
N LEU A 126 19.49 -22.15 32.72
CA LEU A 126 20.35 -22.13 31.51
C LEU A 126 19.61 -21.70 30.22
N GLY A 127 18.28 -21.74 30.20
CA GLY A 127 17.43 -21.27 29.10
C GLY A 127 17.12 -19.76 29.08
N ALA A 128 17.39 -19.04 30.18
CA ALA A 128 17.04 -17.62 30.33
C ALA A 128 18.23 -16.66 30.12
N VAL A 129 19.42 -17.18 29.83
CA VAL A 129 20.64 -16.38 29.61
C VAL A 129 20.61 -15.82 28.18
N ARG A 130 20.52 -14.49 28.02
CA ARG A 130 20.59 -13.82 26.72
C ARG A 130 21.95 -14.10 26.05
N GLU A 131 21.89 -14.61 24.83
CA GLU A 131 23.04 -14.97 23.99
C GLU A 131 23.78 -13.71 23.52
N THR A 132 24.89 -13.35 24.16
CA THR A 132 25.62 -12.11 23.78
C THR A 132 27.13 -12.27 23.60
N GLN A 133 27.73 -13.44 23.90
CA GLN A 133 29.19 -13.62 23.79
C GLN A 133 29.57 -14.96 23.13
N SER A 134 30.62 -14.92 22.29
CA SER A 134 31.22 -16.08 21.64
C SER A 134 32.19 -16.81 22.57
N ASN A 135 32.34 -18.12 22.37
CA ASN A 135 33.27 -18.99 23.12
C ASN A 135 33.09 -18.92 24.64
N CYS A 136 31.87 -19.05 25.16
CA CYS A 136 31.59 -18.96 26.59
C CYS A 136 31.40 -20.35 27.24
N VAL A 137 32.00 -20.56 28.41
CA VAL A 137 31.87 -21.79 29.21
C VAL A 137 31.06 -21.50 30.48
N TYR A 138 29.99 -22.24 30.71
CA TYR A 138 29.14 -22.17 31.88
C TYR A 138 29.42 -23.33 32.83
N LEU A 139 29.74 -23.01 34.08
CA LEU A 139 30.00 -23.97 35.15
C LEU A 139 28.75 -24.10 36.04
N GLY A 140 28.15 -25.28 36.08
CA GLY A 140 26.99 -25.62 36.92
C GLY A 140 27.43 -26.14 38.29
N LEU A 141 27.19 -25.37 39.34
CA LEU A 141 27.55 -25.66 40.71
C LEU A 141 26.32 -26.11 41.52
N ALA A 142 26.44 -27.21 42.26
CA ALA A 142 25.42 -27.67 43.21
C ALA A 142 25.80 -27.25 44.64
N GLN A 143 24.82 -26.74 45.40
CA GLN A 143 25.01 -26.33 46.80
C GLN A 143 24.39 -27.36 47.76
N GLY A 144 25.22 -28.25 48.32
CA GLY A 144 24.82 -29.26 49.31
C GLY A 144 24.01 -30.45 48.75
N ASP A 145 23.53 -31.33 49.64
CA ASP A 145 22.85 -32.60 49.32
C ASP A 145 21.43 -32.47 48.70
N ALA A 146 21.04 -31.28 48.22
CA ALA A 146 19.73 -31.05 47.60
C ALA A 146 19.82 -31.22 46.07
N ASP A 147 19.47 -32.42 45.60
CA ASP A 147 19.74 -32.97 44.26
C ASP A 147 19.10 -32.28 43.03
N HIS A 148 18.48 -31.09 43.13
CA HIS A 148 17.61 -30.59 42.04
C HIS A 148 17.79 -29.12 41.60
N LYS A 149 18.83 -28.38 42.04
CA LYS A 149 19.05 -27.01 41.52
C LYS A 149 20.53 -26.68 41.31
N LEU A 150 20.94 -26.59 40.04
CA LEU A 150 22.28 -26.15 39.62
C LEU A 150 22.31 -24.62 39.46
N GLU A 151 23.33 -23.97 40.03
CA GLU A 151 23.65 -22.57 39.79
C GLU A 151 24.70 -22.47 38.67
N TYR A 152 24.39 -21.77 37.58
CA TYR A 152 25.33 -21.61 36.46
C TYR A 152 26.16 -20.33 36.57
N VAL A 153 27.47 -20.44 36.33
CA VAL A 153 28.44 -19.33 36.30
C VAL A 153 29.07 -19.26 34.91
N ALA A 154 28.97 -18.10 34.25
CA ALA A 154 29.61 -17.85 32.96
C ALA A 154 31.10 -17.55 33.14
N VAL A 155 31.94 -18.22 32.37
CA VAL A 155 33.40 -18.04 32.28
C VAL A 155 33.73 -17.72 30.82
N HIS A 156 34.32 -16.56 30.61
CA HIS A 156 34.75 -16.07 29.30
C HIS A 156 35.95 -15.14 29.49
N GLN A 157 36.62 -14.79 28.38
CA GLN A 157 37.69 -13.80 28.40
C GLN A 157 37.13 -12.45 28.90
N ARG A 158 37.70 -11.91 30.00
CA ARG A 158 37.36 -10.54 30.45
C ARG A 158 37.80 -9.56 29.36
N GLN A 159 36.83 -8.92 28.70
CA GLN A 159 37.12 -7.71 27.93
C GLN A 159 37.67 -6.67 28.90
N THR A 160 38.88 -6.17 28.64
CA THR A 160 39.46 -5.06 29.39
C THR A 160 38.51 -3.87 29.32
N PRO A 161 38.06 -3.29 30.45
CA PRO A 161 37.20 -2.12 30.41
C PRO A 161 37.98 -0.91 29.87
N ASN A 162 37.29 -0.15 29.00
CA ASN A 162 37.75 1.05 28.29
C ASN A 162 38.79 1.89 29.05
N SER A 163 39.95 2.09 28.42
CA SER A 163 41.10 2.89 28.87
C SER A 163 40.83 4.38 29.05
N ASP A 164 39.64 4.88 28.69
CA ASP A 164 39.44 6.32 28.52
C ASP A 164 38.88 7.04 29.76
N MET A 165 38.42 6.30 30.79
CA MET A 165 37.87 6.89 32.03
C MET A 165 38.84 6.88 33.23
N GLU A 166 39.85 6.00 33.24
CA GLU A 166 40.87 5.96 34.30
C GLU A 166 42.00 6.98 34.09
N GLU A 167 42.31 7.39 32.85
CA GLU A 167 43.33 8.41 32.57
C GLU A 167 42.90 9.82 33.01
N VAL A 168 41.60 10.13 32.89
CA VAL A 168 41.04 11.44 33.29
C VAL A 168 41.04 11.58 34.82
N SER A 169 40.72 10.50 35.55
CA SER A 169 40.75 10.49 37.02
C SER A 169 42.18 10.47 37.58
N ARG A 170 43.13 9.77 36.93
CA ARG A 170 44.55 9.79 37.33
C ARG A 170 45.19 11.17 37.13
N ARG A 171 44.87 11.89 36.05
CA ARG A 171 45.36 13.28 35.86
C ARG A 171 44.80 14.24 36.91
N ALA A 172 43.54 14.10 37.32
CA ALA A 172 42.94 14.92 38.37
C ALA A 172 43.54 14.66 39.77
N LEU A 173 43.83 13.39 40.11
CA LEU A 173 44.45 13.01 41.38
C LEU A 173 45.95 13.37 41.45
N GLN A 174 46.66 13.28 40.33
CA GLN A 174 48.09 13.59 40.28
C GLN A 174 48.37 15.09 40.40
N LEU A 175 47.44 15.94 39.96
CA LEU A 175 47.49 17.39 40.19
C LEU A 175 47.24 17.75 41.67
N SER A 176 46.36 17.03 42.37
CA SER A 176 46.06 17.26 43.80
C SER A 176 47.15 16.74 44.77
N LEU A 177 47.87 15.67 44.40
CA LEU A 177 48.94 15.07 45.21
C LEU A 177 50.29 15.80 45.13
N VAL A 178 50.53 16.59 44.08
CA VAL A 178 51.72 17.45 43.99
C VAL A 178 51.56 18.71 44.85
N GLU A 179 50.32 19.16 45.11
CA GLU A 179 50.04 20.40 45.84
C GLU A 179 50.08 20.30 47.37
N THR A 180 50.08 19.12 47.99
CA THR A 180 49.81 19.00 49.45
C THR A 180 50.86 18.30 50.32
N GLN A 181 52.07 18.02 49.82
CA GLN A 181 53.24 17.46 50.57
C GLN A 181 52.98 17.01 52.03
N MET A 182 52.41 15.81 52.23
CA MET A 182 52.47 15.12 53.53
C MET A 182 52.79 13.63 53.33
N ARG A 183 53.82 13.15 54.03
CA ARG A 183 54.15 11.70 54.14
C ARG A 183 53.83 11.21 55.56
N GLN A 184 53.18 10.07 55.68
CA GLN A 184 52.98 9.36 56.95
C GLN A 184 54.16 8.44 57.29
N SER A 185 54.41 8.24 58.59
CA SER A 185 55.51 7.46 59.16
C SER A 185 55.23 5.94 59.22
N TYR A 186 56.32 5.15 59.18
CA TYR A 186 56.31 3.68 59.15
C TYR A 186 55.86 3.06 60.48
N SER A 187 55.17 1.91 60.38
CA SER A 187 54.77 1.11 61.54
C SER A 187 55.94 0.32 62.13
N PHE A 188 55.85 -0.03 63.42
CA PHE A 188 56.89 -0.77 64.17
C PHE A 188 57.32 -2.09 63.49
N ALA A 189 56.39 -2.79 62.84
CA ALA A 189 56.71 -4.01 62.09
C ALA A 189 57.57 -3.74 60.83
N GLN A 190 57.36 -2.59 60.16
CA GLN A 190 58.14 -2.17 59.00
C GLN A 190 59.56 -1.73 59.39
N ALA A 191 59.74 -1.17 60.59
CA ALA A 191 61.06 -0.82 61.11
C ALA A 191 61.93 -2.05 61.43
N CYS A 192 61.33 -3.12 61.99
CA CYS A 192 62.06 -4.36 62.28
C CYS A 192 62.52 -5.10 61.00
N SER A 193 61.71 -5.09 59.95
CA SER A 193 62.08 -5.63 58.63
C SER A 193 63.28 -4.88 58.03
N LEU A 194 63.28 -3.55 58.16
CA LEU A 194 64.36 -2.69 57.66
C LEU A 194 65.70 -2.98 58.34
N ILE A 195 65.71 -3.22 59.65
CA ILE A 195 66.94 -3.56 60.39
C ILE A 195 67.50 -4.92 59.94
N HIS A 196 66.63 -5.88 59.62
CA HIS A 196 67.07 -7.19 59.14
C HIS A 196 67.72 -7.09 57.75
N ILE A 197 67.08 -6.32 56.85
CA ILE A 197 67.59 -6.06 55.50
C ILE A 197 68.91 -5.29 55.55
N GLU A 198 69.05 -4.35 56.48
CA GLU A 198 70.29 -3.58 56.66
C GLU A 198 71.45 -4.47 57.15
N GLY A 199 71.16 -5.44 58.03
CA GLY A 199 72.13 -6.45 58.47
C GLY A 199 72.62 -7.37 57.34
N ASP A 200 71.71 -7.78 56.44
CA ASP A 200 72.07 -8.61 55.29
C ASP A 200 72.83 -7.83 54.22
N LEU A 201 72.53 -6.54 54.05
CA LEU A 201 73.27 -5.62 53.17
C LEU A 201 74.72 -5.41 53.62
N ILE A 202 74.98 -5.35 54.92
CA ILE A 202 76.35 -5.21 55.45
C ILE A 202 77.16 -6.48 55.16
N LYS A 203 76.58 -7.66 55.34
CA LYS A 203 77.23 -8.95 55.01
C LYS A 203 77.51 -9.07 53.51
N LEU A 204 76.55 -8.68 52.67
CA LEU A 204 76.71 -8.66 51.21
C LEU A 204 77.78 -7.66 50.74
N ARG A 205 77.93 -6.52 51.42
CA ARG A 205 79.00 -5.56 51.13
C ARG A 205 80.38 -6.08 51.52
N GLN A 206 80.52 -6.81 52.63
CA GLN A 206 81.78 -7.44 53.00
C GLN A 206 82.19 -8.53 52.00
N THR A 207 81.28 -9.43 51.62
CA THR A 207 81.58 -10.47 50.64
C THR A 207 81.86 -9.90 49.24
N SER A 208 81.17 -8.82 48.85
CA SER A 208 81.47 -8.11 47.60
C SER A 208 82.83 -7.42 47.62
N GLY A 209 83.28 -6.92 48.77
CA GLY A 209 84.63 -6.34 48.94
C GLY A 209 85.72 -7.39 48.76
N GLU A 210 85.59 -8.55 49.38
CA GLU A 210 86.54 -9.66 49.25
C GLU A 210 86.64 -10.20 47.82
N ILE A 211 85.50 -10.29 47.10
CA ILE A 211 85.49 -10.71 45.69
C ILE A 211 86.14 -9.64 44.81
N ARG A 212 85.96 -8.36 45.12
CA ARG A 212 86.57 -7.26 44.36
C ARG A 212 88.08 -7.24 44.50
N ASP A 213 88.60 -7.49 45.70
CA ASP A 213 90.03 -7.55 45.97
C ASP A 213 90.70 -8.80 45.37
N ARG A 214 89.97 -9.93 45.30
CA ARG A 214 90.42 -11.12 44.54
C ARG A 214 90.42 -10.89 43.03
N CYS A 215 89.42 -10.17 42.51
CA CYS A 215 89.34 -9.85 41.10
C CYS A 215 90.40 -8.81 40.68
N SER A 216 90.71 -7.82 41.51
CA SER A 216 91.75 -6.83 41.21
C SER A 216 93.15 -7.46 41.16
N ALA A 217 93.41 -8.48 41.98
CA ALA A 217 94.64 -9.28 41.92
C ALA A 217 94.74 -10.18 40.67
N LEU A 218 93.61 -10.59 40.07
CA LEU A 218 93.57 -11.38 38.83
C LEU A 218 93.64 -10.51 37.56
N ILE A 219 93.20 -9.25 37.61
CA ILE A 219 93.14 -8.32 36.47
C ILE A 219 94.50 -7.73 36.10
N THR A 220 95.50 -7.74 36.99
CA THR A 220 96.87 -7.29 36.68
C THR A 220 97.64 -8.23 35.73
N GLY A 221 97.09 -9.42 35.43
CA GLY A 221 97.59 -10.30 34.37
C GLY A 221 96.98 -9.96 33.00
N GLY A 222 97.58 -9.00 32.27
CA GLY A 222 97.07 -8.39 31.04
C GLY A 222 96.80 -9.30 29.81
N HIS A 223 96.85 -10.63 29.92
CA HIS A 223 96.70 -11.54 28.77
C HIS A 223 95.26 -12.07 28.54
N LEU A 224 94.34 -11.91 29.50
CA LEU A 224 92.97 -12.46 29.41
C LEU A 224 91.92 -11.47 28.87
N PHE A 225 92.17 -10.16 28.98
CA PHE A 225 91.21 -9.13 28.54
C PHE A 225 91.08 -9.07 27.01
N ASP A 226 92.21 -9.06 26.28
CA ASP A 226 92.21 -9.03 24.81
C ASP A 226 91.57 -10.28 24.18
N LYS A 227 91.77 -11.45 24.80
CA LYS A 227 91.23 -12.71 24.29
C LYS A 227 89.71 -12.81 24.46
N ARG A 228 89.17 -12.20 25.53
CA ARG A 228 87.73 -12.11 25.76
C ARG A 228 87.06 -11.12 24.79
N GLN A 229 87.66 -9.94 24.59
CA GLN A 229 87.11 -8.94 23.67
C GLN A 229 87.09 -9.45 22.22
N GLN A 230 88.12 -10.19 21.79
CA GLN A 230 88.13 -10.84 20.47
C GLN A 230 87.07 -11.93 20.31
N LEU A 231 86.79 -12.72 21.35
CA LEU A 231 85.78 -13.78 21.31
C LEU A 231 84.35 -13.22 21.29
N GLU A 232 84.08 -12.21 22.11
CA GLU A 232 82.79 -11.51 22.13
C GLU A 232 82.51 -10.83 20.78
N SER A 233 83.53 -10.21 20.17
CA SER A 233 83.42 -9.61 18.83
C SER A 233 83.12 -10.64 17.73
N ARG A 234 83.76 -11.84 17.81
CA ARG A 234 83.51 -12.94 16.84
C ARG A 234 82.11 -13.55 17.00
N HIS A 235 81.61 -13.68 18.22
CA HIS A 235 80.26 -14.20 18.47
C HIS A 235 79.20 -13.22 17.97
N SER A 236 79.37 -11.93 18.28
CA SER A 236 78.45 -10.89 17.81
C SER A 236 78.42 -10.78 16.28
N LEU A 237 79.57 -10.93 15.59
CA LEU A 237 79.62 -10.98 14.13
C LEU A 237 78.94 -12.22 13.53
N LYS A 238 79.01 -13.37 14.19
CA LYS A 238 78.30 -14.58 13.76
C LYS A 238 76.79 -14.42 13.89
N ASP A 239 76.32 -13.89 15.02
CA ASP A 239 74.88 -13.66 15.24
C ASP A 239 74.33 -12.59 14.27
N LEU A 240 75.12 -11.56 13.96
CA LEU A 240 74.71 -10.56 12.98
C LEU A 240 74.61 -11.16 11.57
N ARG A 241 75.58 -12.00 11.17
CA ARG A 241 75.56 -12.71 9.88
C ARG A 241 74.38 -13.67 9.78
N HIS A 242 74.07 -14.39 10.86
CA HIS A 242 72.94 -15.30 10.89
C HIS A 242 71.63 -14.53 10.72
N ARG A 243 71.45 -13.42 11.45
CA ARG A 243 70.28 -12.52 11.34
C ARG A 243 70.15 -11.90 9.94
N LEU A 244 71.26 -11.49 9.33
CA LEU A 244 71.27 -10.93 7.98
C LEU A 244 70.89 -12.01 6.94
N HIS A 245 71.32 -13.25 7.15
CA HIS A 245 70.95 -14.37 6.27
C HIS A 245 69.46 -14.72 6.39
N THR A 246 68.91 -14.82 7.60
CA THR A 246 67.47 -15.04 7.80
C THR A 246 66.65 -13.90 7.19
N ARG A 247 67.02 -12.64 7.46
CA ARG A 247 66.30 -11.51 6.86
C ARG A 247 66.38 -11.46 5.34
N LYS A 248 67.50 -11.86 4.75
CA LYS A 248 67.64 -11.95 3.29
C LYS A 248 66.78 -13.06 2.69
N HIS A 249 66.64 -14.18 3.40
CA HIS A 249 65.77 -15.29 3.00
C HIS A 249 64.29 -14.91 3.09
N GLU A 250 63.87 -14.29 4.20
CA GLU A 250 62.52 -13.74 4.38
C GLU A 250 62.19 -12.71 3.29
N LEU A 251 63.12 -11.83 2.95
CA LEU A 251 62.92 -10.82 1.91
C LEU A 251 62.81 -11.45 0.51
N MET A 252 63.55 -12.52 0.23
CA MET A 252 63.40 -13.28 -1.01
C MET A 252 62.04 -13.99 -1.09
N GLN A 253 61.59 -14.61 0.00
CA GLN A 253 60.27 -15.24 0.06
C GLN A 253 59.15 -14.21 -0.10
N ALA A 254 59.25 -13.05 0.56
CA ALA A 254 58.30 -11.96 0.41
C ALA A 254 58.26 -11.42 -1.02
N ARG A 255 59.42 -11.25 -1.68
CA ARG A 255 59.49 -10.85 -3.10
C ARG A 255 58.86 -11.87 -4.04
N ALA A 256 59.08 -13.17 -3.80
CA ALA A 256 58.46 -14.23 -4.59
C ALA A 256 56.92 -14.24 -4.43
N SER A 257 56.43 -14.09 -3.19
CA SER A 257 54.99 -13.99 -2.90
C SER A 257 54.34 -12.76 -3.52
N LEU A 258 55.04 -11.61 -3.53
CA LEU A 258 54.57 -10.39 -4.17
C LEU A 258 54.49 -10.52 -5.70
N LEU A 259 55.50 -11.13 -6.33
CA LEU A 259 55.48 -11.42 -7.77
C LEU A 259 54.32 -12.35 -8.14
N GLN A 260 54.08 -13.40 -7.34
CA GLN A 260 52.98 -14.32 -7.56
C GLN A 260 51.61 -13.64 -7.39
N SER A 261 51.47 -12.74 -6.40
CA SER A 261 50.25 -11.97 -6.18
C SER A 261 50.00 -10.95 -7.29
N ARG A 262 51.07 -10.32 -7.79
CA ARG A 262 51.01 -9.39 -8.93
C ARG A 262 50.57 -10.10 -10.21
N ASN A 263 51.12 -11.27 -10.53
CA ASN A 263 50.71 -12.02 -11.71
C ASN A 263 49.23 -12.45 -11.62
N LYS A 264 48.76 -12.88 -10.44
CA LYS A 264 47.34 -13.19 -10.22
C LYS A 264 46.42 -11.97 -10.39
N LEU A 265 46.88 -10.79 -10.00
CA LEU A 265 46.15 -9.53 -10.21
C LEU A 265 46.11 -9.15 -11.70
N GLU A 266 47.22 -9.31 -12.42
CA GLU A 266 47.27 -9.08 -13.87
C GLU A 266 46.32 -10.05 -14.62
N ASP A 267 46.28 -11.32 -14.22
CA ASP A 267 45.36 -12.32 -14.79
C ASP A 267 43.89 -11.98 -14.47
N CYS A 268 43.59 -11.64 -13.22
CA CYS A 268 42.24 -11.23 -12.78
C CYS A 268 41.77 -9.96 -13.51
N GLN A 269 42.67 -9.00 -13.72
CA GLN A 269 42.38 -7.78 -14.47
C GLN A 269 42.12 -8.08 -15.96
N ALA A 270 42.84 -9.03 -16.55
CA ALA A 270 42.62 -9.49 -17.92
C ALA A 270 41.31 -10.27 -18.08
N ASP A 271 40.91 -11.06 -17.08
CA ASP A 271 39.61 -11.74 -17.06
C ASP A 271 38.45 -10.75 -16.89
N LEU A 272 38.60 -9.75 -16.02
CA LEU A 272 37.61 -8.68 -15.83
C LEU A 272 37.43 -7.85 -17.11
N GLN A 273 38.52 -7.50 -17.80
CA GLN A 273 38.44 -6.79 -19.07
C GLN A 273 37.74 -7.61 -20.16
N ARG A 274 37.99 -8.94 -20.21
CA ARG A 274 37.28 -9.85 -21.12
C ARG A 274 35.79 -9.98 -20.77
N GLY A 275 35.45 -10.03 -19.49
CA GLY A 275 34.05 -10.03 -19.05
C GLY A 275 33.32 -8.75 -19.44
N LEU A 276 33.97 -7.59 -19.26
CA LEU A 276 33.42 -6.28 -19.64
C LEU A 276 33.24 -6.13 -21.16
N SER A 277 34.15 -6.66 -21.99
CA SER A 277 33.98 -6.61 -23.45
C SER A 277 32.83 -7.49 -23.92
N LEU A 278 32.71 -8.71 -23.39
CA LEU A 278 31.60 -9.63 -23.71
C LEU A 278 30.24 -9.07 -23.24
N GLN A 279 30.21 -8.38 -22.10
CA GLN A 279 28.99 -7.72 -21.63
C GLN A 279 28.57 -6.57 -22.55
N LYS A 280 29.52 -5.74 -23.01
CA LYS A 280 29.24 -4.66 -23.97
C LYS A 280 28.72 -5.19 -25.31
N GLU A 281 29.30 -6.27 -25.82
CA GLU A 281 28.82 -6.93 -27.04
C GLU A 281 27.40 -7.49 -26.87
N ALA A 282 27.10 -8.08 -25.71
CA ALA A 282 25.75 -8.56 -25.40
C ALA A 282 24.74 -7.41 -25.27
N GLU A 283 25.11 -6.29 -24.65
CA GLU A 283 24.26 -5.10 -24.53
C GLU A 283 23.96 -4.46 -25.89
N GLU A 284 24.96 -4.37 -26.79
CA GLU A 284 24.75 -3.89 -28.15
C GLU A 284 23.83 -4.81 -28.97
N GLN A 285 23.99 -6.13 -28.84
CA GLN A 285 23.09 -7.09 -29.48
C GLN A 285 21.66 -6.96 -28.95
N THR A 286 21.50 -6.75 -27.65
CA THR A 286 20.17 -6.60 -27.02
C THR A 286 19.48 -5.33 -27.50
N LYS A 287 20.21 -4.20 -27.60
CA LYS A 287 19.69 -2.94 -28.18
C LYS A 287 19.26 -3.12 -29.63
N GLN A 288 20.07 -3.78 -30.46
CA GLN A 288 19.71 -4.05 -31.85
C GLN A 288 18.45 -4.90 -31.97
N ILE A 289 18.28 -5.91 -31.11
CA ILE A 289 17.07 -6.74 -31.07
C ILE A 289 15.85 -5.93 -30.63
N GLN A 290 16.01 -5.04 -29.64
CA GLN A 290 14.93 -4.20 -29.12
C GLN A 290 14.45 -3.18 -30.17
N GLU A 291 15.37 -2.50 -30.86
CA GLU A 291 15.06 -1.59 -31.97
C GLU A 291 14.37 -2.34 -33.12
N ALA A 292 14.86 -3.52 -33.47
CA ALA A 292 14.23 -4.37 -34.47
C ALA A 292 12.79 -4.75 -34.06
N THR A 293 12.58 -5.09 -32.78
CA THR A 293 11.28 -5.48 -32.23
C THR A 293 10.28 -4.32 -32.26
N ILE A 294 10.68 -3.12 -31.85
CA ILE A 294 9.86 -1.90 -31.92
C ILE A 294 9.47 -1.64 -33.38
N SER A 295 10.43 -1.70 -34.31
CA SER A 295 10.15 -1.48 -35.73
C SER A 295 9.18 -2.52 -36.32
N VAL A 296 9.21 -3.76 -35.84
CA VAL A 296 8.29 -4.82 -36.28
C VAL A 296 6.90 -4.60 -35.67
N SER A 297 6.82 -4.17 -34.41
CA SER A 297 5.56 -3.84 -33.75
C SER A 297 4.83 -2.69 -34.45
N GLU A 298 5.53 -1.60 -34.78
CA GLU A 298 4.96 -0.46 -35.50
C GLU A 298 4.42 -0.86 -36.89
N ARG A 299 5.16 -1.72 -37.61
CA ARG A 299 4.71 -2.26 -38.90
C ARG A 299 3.49 -3.16 -38.74
N ASN A 300 3.42 -3.97 -37.69
CA ASN A 300 2.27 -4.81 -37.40
C ASN A 300 1.02 -3.98 -37.06
N GLU A 301 1.16 -2.92 -36.28
CA GLU A 301 0.05 -2.01 -35.97
C GLU A 301 -0.43 -1.24 -37.21
N ALA A 302 0.49 -0.80 -38.07
CA ALA A 302 0.15 -0.18 -39.34
C ALA A 302 -0.61 -1.15 -40.26
N ALA A 303 -0.12 -2.38 -40.41
CA ALA A 303 -0.77 -3.42 -41.18
C ALA A 303 -2.16 -3.78 -40.61
N GLN A 304 -2.29 -3.85 -39.28
CA GLN A 304 -3.56 -4.15 -38.62
C GLN A 304 -4.60 -3.04 -38.85
N ARG A 305 -4.19 -1.77 -38.79
CA ARG A 305 -5.05 -0.62 -39.13
C ARG A 305 -5.48 -0.67 -40.60
N GLU A 306 -4.59 -1.05 -41.51
CA GLU A 306 -4.90 -1.19 -42.93
C GLU A 306 -5.87 -2.36 -43.20
N ILE A 307 -5.66 -3.52 -42.57
CA ILE A 307 -6.55 -4.68 -42.64
C ILE A 307 -7.94 -4.33 -42.09
N GLN A 308 -8.02 -3.63 -40.96
CA GLN A 308 -9.29 -3.19 -40.38
C GLN A 308 -10.02 -2.20 -41.29
N SER A 309 -9.31 -1.23 -41.87
CA SER A 309 -9.86 -0.28 -42.85
C SER A 309 -10.38 -1.00 -44.11
N HIS A 310 -9.63 -1.99 -44.60
CA HIS A 310 -10.03 -2.79 -45.76
C HIS A 310 -11.26 -3.65 -45.46
N ARG A 311 -11.31 -4.30 -44.28
CA ARG A 311 -12.49 -5.06 -43.83
C ARG A 311 -13.73 -4.18 -43.71
N ALA A 312 -13.61 -2.98 -43.12
CA ALA A 312 -14.72 -2.05 -43.02
C ALA A 312 -15.27 -1.62 -44.39
N ARG A 313 -14.39 -1.42 -45.39
CA ARG A 313 -14.79 -1.14 -46.78
C ARG A 313 -15.55 -2.31 -47.39
N LEU A 314 -15.03 -3.53 -47.25
CA LEU A 314 -15.68 -4.74 -47.75
C LEU A 314 -17.06 -4.98 -47.11
N LEU A 315 -17.23 -4.65 -45.83
CA LEU A 315 -18.52 -4.76 -45.15
C LEU A 315 -19.56 -3.77 -45.69
N ARG A 316 -19.14 -2.53 -46.01
CA ARG A 316 -20.00 -1.55 -46.70
C ARG A 316 -20.35 -2.00 -48.12
N ASP A 317 -19.39 -2.61 -48.83
CA ASP A 317 -19.64 -3.17 -50.16
C ASP A 317 -20.62 -4.35 -50.11
N ILE A 318 -20.54 -5.22 -49.09
CA ILE A 318 -21.52 -6.30 -48.85
C ILE A 318 -22.92 -5.72 -48.61
N GLU A 319 -23.04 -4.68 -47.77
CA GLU A 319 -24.30 -4.01 -47.50
C GLU A 319 -24.91 -3.38 -48.77
N PHE A 320 -24.05 -2.85 -49.65
CA PHE A 320 -24.47 -2.32 -50.94
C PHE A 320 -24.94 -3.42 -51.92
N ILE A 321 -24.25 -4.56 -51.96
CA ILE A 321 -24.59 -5.69 -52.85
C ILE A 321 -25.85 -6.43 -52.36
N TYR A 322 -26.03 -6.56 -51.05
CA TYR A 322 -27.18 -7.20 -50.42
C TYR A 322 -27.92 -6.21 -49.50
N PRO A 323 -28.67 -5.25 -50.06
CA PRO A 323 -29.42 -4.29 -49.26
C PRO A 323 -30.42 -5.00 -48.36
N ILE A 324 -30.34 -4.70 -47.06
CA ILE A 324 -31.27 -5.14 -46.02
C ILE A 324 -32.08 -3.93 -45.56
N GLU A 325 -33.36 -3.91 -45.91
CA GLU A 325 -34.27 -2.77 -45.69
C GLU A 325 -35.37 -3.13 -44.69
N LEU A 326 -35.74 -2.17 -43.83
CA LEU A 326 -36.82 -2.36 -42.86
C LEU A 326 -38.18 -2.17 -43.55
N VAL A 327 -39.02 -3.19 -43.49
CA VAL A 327 -40.37 -3.20 -44.07
C VAL A 327 -41.42 -2.81 -43.03
N ASN A 328 -41.33 -3.35 -41.80
CA ASN A 328 -42.23 -3.00 -40.69
C ASN A 328 -41.47 -2.96 -39.36
N ALA A 329 -41.43 -1.77 -38.75
CA ALA A 329 -40.74 -1.53 -37.48
C ALA A 329 -41.35 -2.29 -36.29
N ARG A 330 -42.67 -2.52 -36.28
CA ARG A 330 -43.36 -3.17 -35.16
C ARG A 330 -43.01 -4.66 -35.03
N ASP A 331 -42.86 -5.33 -36.16
CA ASP A 331 -42.63 -6.77 -36.23
C ASP A 331 -41.14 -7.10 -36.52
N LEU A 332 -40.29 -6.07 -36.56
CA LEU A 332 -38.88 -6.15 -36.99
C LEU A 332 -38.75 -6.86 -38.35
N LEU A 333 -39.69 -6.66 -39.27
CA LEU A 333 -39.70 -7.32 -40.58
C LEU A 333 -38.73 -6.61 -41.52
N TYR A 334 -37.75 -7.36 -42.03
CA TYR A 334 -36.79 -6.86 -43.02
C TYR A 334 -36.92 -7.62 -44.34
N SER A 335 -36.51 -6.97 -45.42
CA SER A 335 -36.33 -7.59 -46.72
C SER A 335 -34.84 -7.62 -47.08
N ILE A 336 -34.44 -8.60 -47.88
CA ILE A 336 -33.11 -8.68 -48.49
C ILE A 336 -33.28 -8.74 -50.00
N LEU A 337 -32.67 -7.80 -50.73
CA LEU A 337 -32.86 -7.66 -52.19
C LEU A 337 -34.35 -7.58 -52.59
N GLY A 338 -35.17 -6.91 -51.78
CA GLY A 338 -36.62 -6.78 -52.01
C GLY A 338 -37.45 -8.04 -51.74
N ILE A 339 -36.87 -9.07 -51.09
CA ILE A 339 -37.59 -10.29 -50.66
C ILE A 339 -37.77 -10.28 -49.15
N ASP A 340 -39.01 -10.33 -48.69
CA ASP A 340 -39.36 -10.33 -47.27
C ASP A 340 -38.96 -11.65 -46.59
N LEU A 341 -38.28 -11.56 -45.45
CA LEU A 341 -38.02 -12.71 -44.58
C LEU A 341 -38.69 -12.51 -43.21
N PRO A 342 -39.83 -13.17 -42.93
CA PRO A 342 -40.48 -13.06 -41.63
C PRO A 342 -39.65 -13.69 -40.51
N ASN A 343 -39.66 -13.05 -39.34
CA ASN A 343 -38.98 -13.52 -38.13
C ASN A 343 -39.73 -14.72 -37.54
N GLY A 344 -39.17 -15.93 -37.71
CA GLY A 344 -39.77 -17.17 -37.21
C GLY A 344 -41.01 -17.66 -37.97
N VAL A 345 -41.39 -18.91 -37.69
CA VAL A 345 -42.64 -19.52 -38.15
C VAL A 345 -43.76 -19.13 -37.17
N ALA A 346 -44.55 -18.13 -37.57
CA ALA A 346 -45.80 -17.62 -36.96
C ALA A 346 -45.71 -16.85 -35.63
N THR A 347 -46.20 -15.61 -35.63
CA THR A 347 -47.47 -15.10 -35.03
C THR A 347 -47.51 -13.58 -35.32
N THR A 348 -48.61 -12.94 -35.71
CA THR A 348 -49.81 -12.69 -34.90
C THR A 348 -51.07 -12.46 -35.76
N ASP A 349 -52.11 -13.28 -35.59
CA ASP A 349 -53.49 -12.83 -35.78
C ASP A 349 -54.42 -13.63 -34.83
N PRO A 350 -55.29 -13.00 -34.02
CA PRO A 350 -55.88 -13.63 -32.83
C PRO A 350 -57.14 -14.47 -33.09
N LYS A 351 -57.45 -14.84 -34.35
CA LYS A 351 -58.78 -15.45 -34.67
C LYS A 351 -58.81 -16.72 -35.52
N SER A 352 -57.69 -17.26 -35.99
CA SER A 352 -57.75 -18.41 -36.92
C SER A 352 -56.72 -19.49 -36.57
N GLY A 353 -57.17 -20.56 -35.91
CA GLY A 353 -56.38 -21.76 -35.57
C GLY A 353 -56.11 -22.68 -36.77
N ALA A 354 -55.65 -22.15 -37.90
CA ALA A 354 -55.23 -22.96 -39.05
C ALA A 354 -53.93 -22.40 -39.65
N LEU A 355 -52.86 -23.21 -39.61
CA LEU A 355 -51.56 -22.90 -40.21
C LEU A 355 -51.69 -22.66 -41.73
N ILE A 356 -51.53 -21.41 -42.18
CA ILE A 356 -51.32 -21.10 -43.60
C ILE A 356 -49.81 -20.97 -43.86
N HIS A 357 -49.10 -22.10 -43.82
CA HIS A 357 -47.85 -22.24 -44.57
C HIS A 357 -48.19 -22.79 -45.94
N LYS A 358 -48.32 -21.96 -46.97
CA LYS A 358 -48.26 -22.49 -48.35
C LYS A 358 -47.93 -21.53 -49.49
N LYS A 359 -47.89 -20.21 -49.32
CA LYS A 359 -47.77 -19.33 -50.50
C LYS A 359 -46.37 -18.83 -50.88
N HIS A 360 -45.38 -18.78 -49.99
CA HIS A 360 -44.07 -18.17 -50.33
C HIS A 360 -42.80 -18.91 -49.82
N LEU A 361 -42.87 -20.22 -49.60
CA LEU A 361 -41.71 -21.01 -49.12
C LEU A 361 -40.50 -20.96 -50.09
N GLU A 362 -40.76 -20.76 -51.39
CA GLU A 362 -39.72 -20.57 -52.42
C GLU A 362 -39.03 -19.20 -52.30
N GLN A 363 -39.75 -18.14 -51.92
CA GLN A 363 -39.19 -16.80 -51.71
C GLN A 363 -38.40 -16.73 -50.39
N SER A 364 -38.91 -17.33 -49.31
CA SER A 364 -38.16 -17.41 -48.04
C SER A 364 -36.89 -18.25 -48.18
N ALA A 365 -36.92 -19.33 -48.97
CA ALA A 365 -35.72 -20.10 -49.30
C ALA A 365 -34.69 -19.29 -50.10
N ALA A 366 -35.13 -18.43 -51.03
CA ALA A 366 -34.25 -17.52 -51.76
C ALA A 366 -33.59 -16.48 -50.83
N ALA A 367 -34.37 -15.85 -49.93
CA ALA A 367 -33.86 -14.91 -48.94
C ALA A 367 -32.83 -15.56 -47.98
N LEU A 368 -33.12 -16.76 -47.46
CA LEU A 368 -32.18 -17.51 -46.62
C LEU A 368 -30.89 -17.90 -47.35
N ASN A 369 -30.97 -18.13 -48.67
CA ASN A 369 -29.78 -18.41 -49.48
C ASN A 369 -28.89 -17.18 -49.63
N TYR A 370 -29.46 -15.97 -49.76
CA TYR A 370 -28.69 -14.71 -49.72
C TYR A 370 -28.08 -14.48 -48.34
N VAL A 371 -28.83 -14.73 -47.25
CA VAL A 371 -28.28 -14.65 -45.89
C VAL A 371 -27.09 -15.59 -45.70
N ALA A 372 -27.18 -16.84 -46.18
CA ALA A 372 -26.07 -17.77 -46.08
C ALA A 372 -24.84 -17.34 -46.90
N GLN A 373 -25.03 -16.66 -48.04
CA GLN A 373 -23.93 -16.06 -48.80
C GLN A 373 -23.26 -14.93 -48.02
N ILE A 374 -24.04 -14.04 -47.40
CA ILE A 374 -23.50 -12.98 -46.52
C ILE A 374 -22.71 -13.59 -45.36
N VAL A 375 -23.29 -14.55 -44.62
CA VAL A 375 -22.62 -15.18 -43.47
C VAL A 375 -21.34 -15.91 -43.88
N LEU A 376 -21.28 -16.51 -45.07
CA LEU A 376 -20.07 -17.13 -45.60
C LEU A 376 -19.00 -16.08 -45.98
N LEU A 377 -19.38 -14.98 -46.63
CA LEU A 377 -18.49 -13.87 -46.96
C LEU A 377 -17.97 -13.20 -45.68
N LEU A 378 -18.83 -12.99 -44.69
CA LEU A 378 -18.46 -12.46 -43.38
C LEU A 378 -17.47 -13.39 -42.67
N SER A 379 -17.75 -14.70 -42.64
CA SER A 379 -16.81 -15.69 -42.08
C SER A 379 -15.44 -15.62 -42.75
N PHE A 380 -15.39 -15.43 -44.07
CA PHE A 380 -14.14 -15.29 -44.81
C PHE A 380 -13.41 -13.98 -44.50
N TYR A 381 -14.08 -12.83 -44.61
CA TYR A 381 -13.47 -11.51 -44.37
C TYR A 381 -13.08 -11.29 -42.89
N LEU A 382 -13.82 -11.89 -41.97
CA LEU A 382 -13.60 -11.84 -40.53
C LEU A 382 -12.74 -13.03 -40.03
N HIS A 383 -12.28 -13.91 -40.91
CA HIS A 383 -11.50 -15.12 -40.56
C HIS A 383 -12.08 -15.94 -39.40
N THR A 384 -13.41 -16.00 -39.30
CA THR A 384 -14.09 -16.71 -38.21
C THR A 384 -14.64 -18.02 -38.74
N SER A 385 -14.22 -19.14 -38.13
CA SER A 385 -14.68 -20.47 -38.51
C SER A 385 -16.15 -20.69 -38.12
N LEU A 386 -16.94 -21.24 -39.06
CA LEU A 386 -18.36 -21.52 -38.85
C LEU A 386 -18.57 -22.97 -38.38
N PRO A 387 -19.23 -23.20 -37.23
CA PRO A 387 -19.47 -24.53 -36.68
C PRO A 387 -20.31 -25.45 -37.58
N TYR A 388 -21.25 -24.89 -38.34
CA TYR A 388 -22.15 -25.65 -39.22
C TYR A 388 -21.80 -25.35 -40.69
N PRO A 389 -21.10 -26.23 -41.41
CA PRO A 389 -20.74 -25.98 -42.80
C PRO A 389 -21.97 -25.76 -43.69
N MET A 390 -21.91 -24.71 -44.51
CA MET A 390 -23.02 -24.29 -45.36
C MET A 390 -22.62 -24.36 -46.83
N ARG A 391 -23.51 -24.84 -47.70
CA ARG A 391 -23.33 -24.83 -49.16
C ARG A 391 -24.53 -24.15 -49.83
N PRO A 392 -24.43 -22.86 -50.17
CA PRO A 392 -25.44 -22.17 -50.97
C PRO A 392 -25.27 -22.53 -52.45
N LEU A 393 -26.25 -23.22 -53.06
CA LEU A 393 -26.29 -23.52 -54.50
C LEU A 393 -27.58 -22.98 -55.13
N ALA A 394 -27.53 -21.80 -55.78
CA ALA A 394 -28.58 -21.26 -56.65
C ALA A 394 -30.04 -21.59 -56.22
N GLY A 395 -30.42 -21.22 -54.99
CA GLY A 395 -31.76 -21.46 -54.42
C GLY A 395 -31.92 -22.76 -53.62
N ARG A 396 -30.84 -23.54 -53.45
CA ARG A 396 -30.77 -24.74 -52.60
C ARG A 396 -29.63 -24.61 -51.60
N LEU A 397 -29.93 -24.05 -50.44
CA LEU A 397 -29.01 -24.01 -49.32
C LEU A 397 -29.05 -25.35 -48.57
N THR A 398 -27.87 -25.93 -48.31
CA THR A 398 -27.74 -27.12 -47.47
C THR A 398 -26.79 -26.87 -46.31
N LEU A 399 -27.20 -27.29 -45.12
CA LEU A 399 -26.47 -27.17 -43.86
C LEU A 399 -26.13 -28.55 -43.33
N LEU A 400 -24.91 -28.72 -42.82
CA LEU A 400 -24.46 -29.95 -42.19
C LEU A 400 -24.33 -29.75 -40.69
N ASP A 401 -25.04 -30.56 -39.91
CA ASP A 401 -24.80 -30.65 -38.47
C ASP A 401 -23.74 -31.73 -38.19
N THR A 402 -22.54 -31.29 -37.83
CA THR A 402 -21.41 -32.15 -37.44
C THR A 402 -21.39 -32.44 -35.94
N ILE A 403 -22.18 -31.72 -35.13
CA ILE A 403 -22.06 -31.67 -33.68
C ILE A 403 -23.16 -32.51 -33.01
N SER A 404 -24.42 -32.33 -33.39
CA SER A 404 -25.53 -32.99 -32.70
C SER A 404 -25.61 -34.49 -33.02
N VAL A 405 -25.86 -35.31 -32.00
CA VAL A 405 -26.08 -36.75 -32.15
C VAL A 405 -27.54 -37.00 -32.54
N MET A 406 -27.79 -37.50 -33.77
CA MET A 406 -29.14 -37.68 -34.32
C MET A 406 -29.28 -38.97 -35.16
N LYS A 407 -30.51 -39.49 -35.27
CA LYS A 407 -30.88 -40.59 -36.18
C LYS A 407 -31.40 -40.03 -37.51
N GLY A 408 -30.77 -40.41 -38.63
CA GLY A 408 -31.14 -39.95 -39.98
C GLY A 408 -30.05 -39.09 -40.66
N PRO A 409 -30.31 -38.58 -41.88
CA PRO A 409 -29.34 -37.77 -42.61
C PRO A 409 -29.04 -36.47 -41.86
N ARG A 410 -27.76 -36.11 -41.71
CA ARG A 410 -27.32 -34.88 -41.00
C ARG A 410 -27.28 -33.62 -41.88
N ARG A 411 -27.76 -33.74 -43.11
CA ARG A 411 -27.87 -32.64 -44.07
C ARG A 411 -29.29 -32.09 -44.03
N PHE A 412 -29.41 -30.78 -43.87
CA PHE A 412 -30.67 -30.05 -43.77
C PHE A 412 -30.77 -29.10 -44.96
N GLY A 413 -31.77 -29.33 -45.80
CA GLY A 413 -32.04 -28.51 -46.98
C GLY A 413 -33.02 -27.40 -46.68
N LEU A 414 -32.67 -26.17 -47.03
CA LEU A 414 -33.55 -25.00 -46.93
C LEU A 414 -34.17 -24.68 -48.30
N TYR A 415 -34.82 -25.67 -48.91
CA TYR A 415 -35.55 -25.54 -50.18
C TYR A 415 -37.00 -26.03 -50.04
N GLY A 416 -37.93 -25.33 -50.68
CA GLY A 416 -39.36 -25.43 -50.38
C GLY A 416 -40.10 -26.70 -50.83
N LYS A 417 -39.53 -27.54 -51.70
CA LYS A 417 -40.17 -28.79 -52.19
C LYS A 417 -39.42 -30.03 -51.68
N GLY A 418 -40.12 -30.90 -50.96
CA GLY A 418 -39.61 -32.24 -50.56
C GLY A 418 -38.89 -32.31 -49.20
N THR A 419 -38.87 -31.22 -48.41
CA THR A 419 -38.28 -31.21 -47.06
C THR A 419 -39.38 -31.18 -46.00
N GLU A 420 -39.27 -32.04 -44.99
CA GLU A 420 -40.20 -32.06 -43.85
C GLU A 420 -40.10 -30.74 -43.05
N PRO A 421 -41.23 -30.14 -42.59
CA PRO A 421 -41.24 -28.83 -41.95
C PRO A 421 -40.28 -28.69 -40.76
N TYR A 422 -40.23 -29.69 -39.88
CA TYR A 422 -39.33 -29.67 -38.72
C TYR A 422 -37.84 -29.69 -39.10
N ARG A 423 -37.48 -30.31 -40.23
CA ARG A 423 -36.10 -30.34 -40.74
C ARG A 423 -35.71 -29.01 -41.38
N TYR A 424 -36.67 -28.34 -42.00
CA TYR A 424 -36.50 -27.00 -42.54
C TYR A 424 -36.30 -25.98 -41.40
N GLU A 425 -37.14 -26.03 -40.36
CA GLU A 425 -37.00 -25.18 -39.17
C GLU A 425 -35.66 -25.39 -38.46
N TYR A 426 -35.23 -26.65 -38.30
CA TYR A 426 -33.93 -26.97 -37.74
C TYR A 426 -32.77 -26.44 -38.59
N GLY A 427 -32.89 -26.49 -39.92
CA GLY A 427 -31.91 -25.86 -40.81
C GLY A 427 -31.78 -24.35 -40.58
N VAL A 428 -32.90 -23.62 -40.45
CA VAL A 428 -32.87 -22.17 -40.17
C VAL A 428 -32.21 -21.88 -38.82
N PHE A 429 -32.49 -22.72 -37.81
CA PHE A 429 -31.84 -22.64 -36.51
C PHE A 429 -30.31 -22.79 -36.59
N LEU A 430 -29.80 -23.74 -37.38
CA LEU A 430 -28.35 -23.93 -37.56
C LEU A 430 -27.69 -22.73 -38.27
N LEU A 431 -28.35 -22.15 -39.28
CA LEU A 431 -27.89 -20.92 -39.93
C LEU A 431 -27.81 -19.75 -38.94
N ASN A 432 -28.83 -19.59 -38.10
CA ASN A 432 -28.84 -18.53 -37.09
C ASN A 432 -27.80 -18.77 -35.99
N LYS A 433 -27.47 -20.02 -35.66
CA LYS A 433 -26.36 -20.34 -34.75
C LYS A 433 -24.99 -19.99 -35.34
N ASN A 434 -24.79 -20.15 -36.64
CA ASN A 434 -23.59 -19.65 -37.33
C ASN A 434 -23.50 -18.12 -37.27
N LEU A 435 -24.62 -17.41 -37.47
CA LEU A 435 -24.67 -15.96 -37.34
C LEU A 435 -24.35 -15.51 -35.90
N VAL A 436 -24.93 -16.17 -34.90
CA VAL A 436 -24.62 -15.93 -33.48
C VAL A 436 -23.15 -16.14 -33.18
N ARG A 437 -22.51 -17.16 -33.77
CA ARG A 437 -21.06 -17.35 -33.61
C ARG A 437 -20.26 -16.15 -34.10
N LEU A 438 -20.63 -15.57 -35.24
CA LEU A 438 -20.00 -14.35 -35.76
C LEU A 438 -20.25 -13.15 -34.84
N MET A 439 -21.49 -12.98 -34.37
CA MET A 439 -21.84 -11.88 -33.47
C MET A 439 -21.09 -11.96 -32.13
N HIS A 440 -20.98 -13.15 -31.53
CA HIS A 440 -20.20 -13.37 -30.31
C HIS A 440 -18.70 -13.15 -30.52
N ALA A 441 -18.14 -13.56 -31.66
CA ALA A 441 -16.72 -13.38 -31.95
C ALA A 441 -16.31 -11.90 -32.03
N TYR A 442 -17.27 -11.00 -32.26
CA TYR A 442 -17.06 -9.56 -32.39
C TYR A 442 -17.85 -8.73 -31.37
N HIS A 443 -18.30 -9.35 -30.26
CA HIS A 443 -19.01 -8.68 -29.17
C HIS A 443 -20.28 -7.91 -29.57
N VAL A 444 -20.95 -8.32 -30.65
CA VAL A 444 -22.22 -7.72 -31.07
C VAL A 444 -23.38 -8.42 -30.36
N PRO A 445 -24.28 -7.70 -29.67
CA PRO A 445 -25.41 -8.31 -28.98
C PRO A 445 -26.40 -8.93 -29.96
N VAL A 446 -26.83 -10.15 -29.67
CA VAL A 446 -27.85 -10.88 -30.43
C VAL A 446 -29.23 -10.43 -29.94
N LEU A 447 -30.12 -9.98 -30.83
CA LEU A 447 -31.46 -9.52 -30.45
C LEU A 447 -32.35 -10.68 -30.01
N ASP A 448 -32.71 -11.54 -30.97
CA ASP A 448 -33.39 -12.83 -30.76
C ASP A 448 -32.82 -13.78 -31.81
N LEU A 449 -32.56 -15.04 -31.45
CA LEU A 449 -32.07 -16.06 -32.39
C LEU A 449 -32.99 -16.22 -33.61
N ARG A 450 -34.29 -15.93 -33.51
CA ARG A 450 -35.27 -16.03 -34.60
C ARG A 450 -35.21 -14.85 -35.58
N ASN A 451 -34.60 -13.74 -35.18
CA ASN A 451 -34.55 -12.50 -35.93
C ASN A 451 -33.36 -12.49 -36.90
N THR A 452 -33.44 -13.32 -37.95
CA THR A 452 -32.32 -13.57 -38.88
C THR A 452 -31.78 -12.30 -39.54
N LEU A 453 -32.60 -11.56 -40.30
CA LEU A 453 -32.17 -10.34 -40.98
C LEU A 453 -31.85 -9.16 -40.03
N PRO A 454 -32.63 -8.91 -38.95
CA PRO A 454 -32.27 -7.91 -37.96
C PRO A 454 -30.87 -8.14 -37.36
N ASN A 455 -30.52 -9.40 -37.03
CA ASN A 455 -29.20 -9.74 -36.50
C ASN A 455 -28.08 -9.55 -37.53
N VAL A 456 -28.32 -9.88 -38.81
CA VAL A 456 -27.35 -9.62 -39.89
C VAL A 456 -27.14 -8.11 -40.07
N LYS A 457 -28.22 -7.31 -40.07
CA LYS A 457 -28.14 -5.85 -40.19
C LYS A 457 -27.42 -5.22 -39.01
N ASN A 458 -27.71 -5.68 -37.79
CA ASN A 458 -27.01 -5.24 -36.58
C ASN A 458 -25.51 -5.50 -36.67
N LEU A 459 -25.12 -6.74 -37.03
CA LEU A 459 -23.73 -7.12 -37.20
C LEU A 459 -23.00 -6.25 -38.24
N LEU A 460 -23.61 -6.01 -39.41
CA LEU A 460 -23.01 -5.16 -40.45
C LEU A 460 -22.86 -3.70 -39.99
N MET A 461 -23.89 -3.12 -39.37
CA MET A 461 -23.87 -1.74 -38.90
C MET A 461 -22.87 -1.52 -37.75
N THR A 462 -22.83 -2.42 -36.76
CA THR A 462 -21.88 -2.32 -35.64
C THR A 462 -20.45 -2.45 -36.15
N LEU A 463 -20.16 -3.44 -37.00
CA LEU A 463 -18.80 -3.61 -37.53
C LEU A 463 -18.37 -2.48 -38.49
N ALA A 464 -19.31 -1.84 -39.19
CA ALA A 464 -19.02 -0.69 -40.05
C ALA A 464 -18.86 0.64 -39.30
N SER A 465 -19.39 0.74 -38.06
CA SER A 465 -19.43 1.97 -37.23
C SER A 465 -18.32 2.07 -36.18
N ILE A 466 -17.56 1.00 -35.91
CA ILE A 466 -16.35 1.01 -35.04
C ILE A 466 -15.29 2.06 -35.47
N GLN A 467 -15.48 2.71 -36.63
CA GLN A 467 -14.64 3.80 -37.14
C GLN A 467 -14.91 5.22 -36.59
N GLN A 468 -15.89 5.47 -35.72
CA GLN A 468 -16.13 6.82 -35.19
C GLN A 468 -16.22 6.85 -33.65
N ASP A 469 -15.24 7.51 -33.03
CA ASP A 469 -15.23 8.06 -31.67
C ASP A 469 -15.60 7.13 -30.51
N ALA A 470 -14.72 6.17 -30.21
CA ALA A 470 -14.44 5.85 -28.83
C ALA A 470 -12.92 5.97 -28.64
N PRO A 471 -12.39 6.93 -27.86
CA PRO A 471 -11.08 6.71 -27.29
C PRO A 471 -11.24 5.41 -26.52
N SER A 472 -10.55 4.35 -26.93
CA SER A 472 -10.22 3.32 -25.98
C SER A 472 -9.37 4.03 -24.94
N THR A 473 -9.99 4.51 -23.87
CA THR A 473 -9.30 4.93 -22.65
C THR A 473 -8.72 3.63 -22.09
N ARG A 474 -7.65 3.14 -22.73
CA ARG A 474 -6.74 2.24 -22.06
C ARG A 474 -6.17 3.10 -20.96
N ILE A 475 -6.66 2.87 -19.74
CA ILE A 475 -6.07 3.44 -18.53
C ILE A 475 -4.59 3.04 -18.61
N PHE A 476 -3.73 4.01 -18.90
CA PHE A 476 -2.29 3.79 -18.98
C PHE A 476 -1.78 3.64 -17.55
N MET A 477 -1.77 2.40 -17.09
CA MET A 477 -1.37 2.04 -15.74
C MET A 477 0.15 2.08 -15.61
N VAL A 478 0.66 3.20 -15.07
CA VAL A 478 2.09 3.48 -14.99
C VAL A 478 2.49 3.73 -13.55
N VAL A 479 3.67 3.25 -13.19
CA VAL A 479 4.36 3.64 -11.97
C VAL A 479 5.38 4.72 -12.31
N VAL A 480 5.17 5.91 -11.75
CA VAL A 480 6.01 7.08 -11.95
C VAL A 480 7.17 7.02 -10.95
N CYS A 481 8.37 6.84 -11.49
CA CYS A 481 9.65 6.94 -10.79
C CYS A 481 10.66 7.51 -11.78
N ARG A 482 11.43 8.52 -11.38
CA ARG A 482 12.44 9.14 -12.24
C ARG A 482 13.80 9.16 -11.55
N PRO A 483 14.61 8.09 -11.73
CA PRO A 483 15.96 8.08 -11.21
C PRO A 483 16.81 9.16 -11.90
N ARG A 484 17.69 9.83 -11.14
CA ARG A 484 18.70 10.73 -11.71
C ARG A 484 19.53 10.02 -12.79
N GLU A 485 19.83 10.72 -13.90
CA GLU A 485 20.85 10.31 -14.88
C GLU A 485 22.27 10.42 -14.27
N THR A 486 22.55 9.68 -13.19
CA THR A 486 23.91 9.40 -12.77
C THR A 486 24.46 8.31 -13.67
N GLY A 487 25.64 8.51 -14.25
CA GLY A 487 26.29 7.61 -15.22
C GLY A 487 26.60 6.16 -14.76
N ASP A 488 25.91 5.66 -13.73
CA ASP A 488 25.82 4.24 -13.42
C ASP A 488 24.75 3.59 -14.29
N THR A 489 25.21 2.93 -15.36
CA THR A 489 24.43 2.07 -16.26
C THR A 489 23.94 0.78 -15.57
N ARG A 490 23.22 0.91 -14.46
CA ARG A 490 22.53 -0.21 -13.78
C ARG A 490 21.03 0.00 -13.60
N MET A 491 20.50 1.17 -13.90
CA MET A 491 19.05 1.39 -13.95
C MET A 491 18.66 1.66 -15.40
N LEU A 492 17.84 0.75 -15.93
CA LEU A 492 17.30 0.79 -17.29
C LEU A 492 16.66 2.15 -17.60
N ALA A 493 16.66 2.51 -18.89
CA ALA A 493 16.05 3.70 -19.47
C ALA A 493 14.66 4.03 -18.88
N PRO A 494 14.21 5.30 -18.93
CA PRO A 494 12.92 5.75 -18.41
C PRO A 494 11.76 5.28 -19.30
N ASP A 495 11.59 3.96 -19.43
CA ASP A 495 10.42 3.33 -20.03
C ASP A 495 9.46 2.94 -18.88
N THR A 496 8.23 3.41 -18.98
CA THR A 496 7.15 3.34 -17.98
C THR A 496 7.01 1.96 -17.33
N LEU A 497 7.31 1.87 -16.01
CA LEU A 497 7.17 0.64 -15.23
C LEU A 497 5.69 0.28 -15.06
N GLY A 498 5.29 -0.92 -15.49
CA GLY A 498 3.92 -1.40 -15.32
C GLY A 498 3.61 -1.85 -13.88
N TYR A 499 2.33 -1.92 -13.52
CA TYR A 499 1.88 -2.33 -12.18
C TYR A 499 2.40 -3.73 -11.77
N ALA A 500 2.32 -4.70 -12.69
CA ALA A 500 2.80 -6.07 -12.43
C ALA A 500 4.32 -6.11 -12.17
N GLU A 501 5.10 -5.36 -12.95
CA GLU A 501 6.56 -5.29 -12.81
C GLU A 501 6.97 -4.61 -11.50
N ALA A 502 6.28 -3.52 -11.13
CA ALA A 502 6.48 -2.85 -9.85
C ALA A 502 6.17 -3.76 -8.66
N TYR A 503 5.09 -4.55 -8.72
CA TYR A 503 4.80 -5.54 -7.68
C TYR A 503 5.85 -6.67 -7.62
N GLN A 504 6.35 -7.15 -8.77
CA GLN A 504 7.46 -8.11 -8.78
C GLN A 504 8.74 -7.54 -8.16
N ARG A 505 8.98 -6.22 -8.30
CA ARG A 505 10.09 -5.56 -7.60
C ARG A 505 9.87 -5.61 -6.08
N ILE A 506 8.67 -5.29 -5.59
CA ILE A 506 8.32 -5.44 -4.16
C ILE A 506 8.64 -6.86 -3.68
N LEU A 507 8.20 -7.89 -4.41
CA LEU A 507 8.49 -9.28 -4.06
C LEU A 507 9.99 -9.59 -4.08
N SER A 508 10.72 -9.11 -5.09
CA SER A 508 12.16 -9.33 -5.20
C SER A 508 12.94 -8.68 -4.05
N ILE A 509 12.53 -7.47 -3.65
CA ILE A 509 13.12 -6.70 -2.55
C ILE A 509 12.78 -7.36 -1.23
N ALA A 510 11.52 -7.74 -1.02
CA ALA A 510 11.06 -8.44 0.17
C ALA A 510 11.62 -9.88 0.31
N ARG A 511 12.19 -10.46 -0.75
CA ARG A 511 12.86 -11.77 -0.69
C ARG A 511 14.38 -11.66 -0.63
N LYS A 512 14.95 -10.48 -0.90
CA LYS A 512 16.40 -10.24 -0.78
C LYS A 512 16.78 -10.28 0.70
N ARG A 513 17.78 -11.11 1.03
CA ARG A 513 18.47 -11.04 2.31
C ARG A 513 19.56 -9.99 2.20
N VAL A 514 19.59 -9.01 3.09
CA VAL A 514 20.70 -8.08 3.17
C VAL A 514 21.84 -8.74 3.92
N LEU A 515 22.98 -8.86 3.25
CA LEU A 515 24.27 -9.10 3.90
C LEU A 515 24.63 -7.79 4.62
N GLY A 516 24.92 -7.84 5.92
CA GLY A 516 25.40 -6.66 6.65
C GLY A 516 26.65 -6.06 6.00
N GLU A 517 26.98 -4.80 6.32
CA GLU A 517 28.14 -4.06 5.77
C GLU A 517 29.49 -4.80 5.94
N ALA A 518 29.57 -5.78 6.85
CA ALA A 518 30.73 -6.63 7.09
C ALA A 518 30.63 -8.06 6.50
N GLY A 519 29.53 -8.41 5.81
CA GLY A 519 29.35 -9.71 5.16
C GLY A 519 29.21 -10.92 6.10
N THR A 520 29.14 -10.73 7.41
CA THR A 520 29.28 -11.80 8.42
C THR A 520 27.99 -12.25 9.11
N GLU A 521 26.91 -11.47 9.09
CA GLU A 521 25.60 -11.89 9.64
C GLU A 521 24.49 -11.62 8.62
N ALA A 522 23.76 -12.67 8.26
CA ALA A 522 22.52 -12.56 7.48
C ALA A 522 21.40 -12.12 8.43
N ILE A 523 20.96 -10.87 8.32
CA ILE A 523 19.80 -10.39 9.06
C ILE A 523 18.56 -11.05 8.45
N GLY A 524 17.85 -11.83 9.26
CA GLY A 524 16.68 -12.58 8.83
C GLY A 524 15.42 -11.71 8.80
N GLY A 525 14.78 -11.62 7.62
CA GLY A 525 13.37 -11.22 7.47
C GLY A 525 13.18 -9.84 6.86
N ALA A 526 12.62 -9.77 5.65
CA ALA A 526 12.21 -8.50 5.06
C ALA A 526 10.98 -7.93 5.77
N ALA A 527 11.00 -6.64 6.08
CA ALA A 527 9.84 -5.92 6.59
C ALA A 527 9.15 -5.13 5.46
N VAL A 528 7.89 -5.50 5.17
CA VAL A 528 6.94 -4.68 4.41
C VAL A 528 6.01 -3.99 5.39
N LEU A 529 6.00 -2.66 5.41
CA LEU A 529 5.10 -1.85 6.24
C LEU A 529 4.02 -1.21 5.37
N VAL A 530 2.75 -1.53 5.65
CA VAL A 530 1.58 -0.97 4.98
C VAL A 530 0.93 0.06 5.90
N VAL A 531 1.02 1.33 5.53
CA VAL A 531 0.39 2.46 6.21
C VAL A 531 -0.91 2.81 5.49
N THR A 532 -2.02 2.92 6.22
CA THR A 532 -3.36 3.05 5.62
C THR A 532 -4.28 3.98 6.41
N THR A 533 -5.13 4.74 5.71
CA THR A 533 -6.12 5.62 6.37
C THR A 533 -7.40 4.86 6.77
N PRO A 534 -8.15 5.31 7.81
CA PRO A 534 -9.39 4.68 8.26
C PRO A 534 -10.58 5.02 7.37
N GLU A 535 -10.44 4.84 6.06
CA GLU A 535 -11.50 5.04 5.07
C GLU A 535 -11.90 3.71 4.42
N VAL A 536 -13.14 3.63 3.94
CA VAL A 536 -13.67 2.40 3.34
C VAL A 536 -12.89 2.00 2.08
N ASP A 537 -12.48 2.97 1.25
CA ASP A 537 -11.67 2.71 0.04
C ASP A 537 -10.28 2.18 0.40
N SER A 538 -9.58 2.85 1.33
CA SER A 538 -8.28 2.42 1.85
C SER A 538 -8.30 1.01 2.44
N LEU A 539 -9.36 0.68 3.17
CA LEU A 539 -9.53 -0.59 3.87
C LEU A 539 -9.87 -1.73 2.89
N ALA A 540 -10.66 -1.44 1.86
CA ALA A 540 -10.89 -2.34 0.72
C ALA A 540 -9.60 -2.59 -0.08
N ALA A 541 -8.82 -1.54 -0.37
CA ALA A 541 -7.52 -1.64 -1.02
C ALA A 541 -6.52 -2.46 -0.20
N ALA A 542 -6.43 -2.19 1.10
CA ALA A 542 -5.58 -2.92 2.03
C ALA A 542 -5.93 -4.41 2.04
N ARG A 543 -7.23 -4.77 1.96
CA ARG A 543 -7.66 -6.17 1.87
C ARG A 543 -7.18 -6.87 0.60
N VAL A 544 -7.24 -6.20 -0.56
CA VAL A 544 -6.71 -6.77 -1.80
C VAL A 544 -5.18 -6.95 -1.70
N LEU A 545 -4.45 -5.92 -1.30
CA LEU A 545 -2.99 -5.95 -1.23
C LEU A 545 -2.48 -6.99 -0.23
N THR A 546 -3.05 -7.03 0.97
CA THR A 546 -2.63 -7.96 2.03
C THR A 546 -2.92 -9.41 1.67
N ARG A 547 -3.96 -9.67 0.87
CA ARG A 547 -4.21 -11.01 0.29
C ARG A 547 -3.15 -11.38 -0.74
N LEU A 548 -2.80 -10.48 -1.66
CA LEU A 548 -1.73 -10.71 -2.64
C LEU A 548 -0.39 -11.02 -1.94
N LEU A 549 -0.02 -10.22 -0.93
CA LEU A 549 1.20 -10.43 -0.15
C LEU A 549 1.18 -11.75 0.64
N ALA A 550 0.03 -12.10 1.25
CA ALA A 550 -0.14 -13.36 1.97
C ALA A 550 -0.04 -14.57 1.03
N ASP A 551 -0.66 -14.51 -0.16
CA ASP A 551 -0.60 -15.55 -1.18
C ASP A 551 0.86 -15.75 -1.68
N ASP A 552 1.65 -14.68 -1.73
CA ASP A 552 3.09 -14.71 -2.08
C ASP A 552 4.03 -14.98 -0.88
N GLN A 553 3.47 -15.30 0.30
CA GLN A 553 4.17 -15.60 1.55
C GLN A 553 5.12 -14.50 2.04
N ILE A 554 4.75 -13.25 1.82
CA ILE A 554 5.48 -12.09 2.32
C ILE A 554 4.92 -11.69 3.69
N ALA A 555 5.81 -11.58 4.68
CA ALA A 555 5.43 -11.04 5.98
C ALA A 555 5.23 -9.51 5.87
N PHE A 556 4.11 -9.02 6.40
CA PHE A 556 3.78 -7.61 6.38
C PHE A 556 3.16 -7.16 7.70
N ARG A 557 3.25 -5.85 7.97
CA ARG A 557 2.56 -5.19 9.08
C ARG A 557 1.60 -4.13 8.52
N ILE A 558 0.39 -4.08 9.04
CA ILE A 558 -0.58 -3.02 8.75
C ILE A 558 -0.56 -2.01 9.90
N ALA A 559 -0.32 -0.74 9.59
CA ALA A 559 -0.35 0.37 10.53
C ALA A 559 -1.42 1.39 10.10
N PRO A 560 -2.60 1.40 10.74
CA PRO A 560 -3.59 2.43 10.45
C PRO A 560 -3.13 3.79 10.98
N VAL A 561 -3.37 4.85 10.21
CA VAL A 561 -3.05 6.24 10.56
C VAL A 561 -4.26 7.12 10.28
N ASN A 562 -4.68 7.93 11.24
CA ASN A 562 -5.86 8.78 11.12
C ASN A 562 -5.53 10.27 10.94
N GLY A 563 -4.23 10.60 10.90
CA GLY A 563 -3.69 11.95 10.83
C GLY A 563 -2.16 12.01 10.92
N TYR A 564 -1.60 13.20 10.78
CA TYR A 564 -0.16 13.49 10.75
C TYR A 564 0.56 13.07 12.03
N ARG A 565 -0.03 13.24 13.21
CA ARG A 565 0.56 12.79 14.48
C ARG A 565 0.70 11.26 14.51
N SER A 566 -0.37 10.55 14.18
CA SER A 566 -0.33 9.07 14.14
C SER A 566 0.67 8.56 13.10
N LEU A 567 0.79 9.27 11.96
CA LEU A 567 1.81 8.99 10.96
C LEU A 567 3.21 9.21 11.53
N HIS A 568 3.47 10.34 12.19
CA HIS A 568 4.76 10.62 12.82
C HIS A 568 5.12 9.58 13.89
N GLU A 569 4.17 9.14 14.71
CA GLU A 569 4.36 8.07 15.71
C GLU A 569 4.74 6.73 15.04
N VAL A 570 4.11 6.39 13.91
CA VAL A 570 4.45 5.19 13.14
C VAL A 570 5.81 5.34 12.47
N LEU A 571 6.12 6.51 11.89
CA LEU A 571 7.42 6.77 11.25
C LEU A 571 8.58 6.70 12.26
N SER A 572 8.44 7.34 13.43
CA SER A 572 9.49 7.32 14.46
C SER A 572 9.68 5.95 15.10
N SER A 573 8.59 5.18 15.28
CA SER A 573 8.66 3.87 15.91
C SER A 573 9.07 2.76 14.94
N ASP A 574 8.53 2.76 13.71
CA ASP A 574 8.62 1.64 12.77
C ASP A 574 9.48 1.90 11.53
N VAL A 575 9.92 3.13 11.27
CA VAL A 575 10.73 3.47 10.09
C VAL A 575 12.11 4.02 10.47
N GLU A 576 12.16 5.00 11.36
CA GLU A 576 13.40 5.67 11.74
C GLU A 576 14.39 4.71 12.42
N GLY A 577 15.62 4.64 11.91
CA GLY A 577 16.66 3.75 12.43
C GLY A 577 16.50 2.26 12.11
N ARG A 578 15.44 1.84 11.39
CA ARG A 578 15.23 0.44 11.00
C ARG A 578 15.75 0.14 9.59
N THR A 579 16.99 -0.34 9.52
CA THR A 579 17.64 -0.73 8.25
C THR A 579 17.10 -2.03 7.64
N GLU A 580 16.32 -2.80 8.40
CA GLU A 580 15.61 -4.02 7.97
C GLU A 580 14.35 -3.72 7.12
N LEU A 581 13.86 -2.48 7.16
CA LEU A 581 12.70 -2.06 6.37
C LEU A 581 13.13 -1.84 4.92
N HIS A 582 12.53 -2.61 4.01
CA HIS A 582 12.84 -2.51 2.58
C HIS A 582 11.70 -1.93 1.76
N THR A 583 10.46 -2.02 2.23
CA THR A 583 9.29 -1.54 1.50
C THR A 583 8.30 -0.87 2.44
N LEU A 584 8.03 0.40 2.16
CA LEU A 584 7.01 1.20 2.80
C LEU A 584 5.88 1.45 1.79
N ILE A 585 4.64 1.13 2.15
CA ILE A 585 3.48 1.28 1.26
C ILE A 585 2.48 2.21 1.91
N PHE A 586 2.12 3.28 1.23
CA PHE A 586 1.08 4.23 1.63
C PHE A 586 -0.20 3.98 0.85
N LEU A 587 -1.31 3.76 1.57
CA LEU A 587 -2.64 3.59 1.02
C LEU A 587 -3.56 4.75 1.43
N ASN A 588 -3.93 5.55 0.44
CA ASN A 588 -4.76 6.76 0.51
C ASN A 588 -4.14 7.89 1.36
N LEU A 589 -2.81 7.97 1.32
CA LEU A 589 -2.06 9.07 1.89
C LEU A 589 -0.82 9.35 1.02
N GLY A 590 -0.38 10.60 1.03
CA GLY A 590 0.91 11.01 0.49
C GLY A 590 0.87 11.97 -0.68
N SER A 591 -0.23 12.07 -1.43
CA SER A 591 -0.28 12.97 -2.59
C SER A 591 -0.22 14.44 -2.19
N LEU A 592 -0.88 14.83 -1.10
CA LEU A 592 -0.91 16.23 -0.63
C LEU A 592 0.34 16.62 0.19
N MET A 593 1.17 15.65 0.60
CA MET A 593 2.32 15.88 1.48
C MET A 593 3.61 16.06 0.67
N PRO A 594 4.55 16.92 1.09
CA PRO A 594 5.89 16.93 0.52
C PRO A 594 6.70 15.75 1.09
N LEU A 595 6.61 14.59 0.44
CA LEU A 595 7.21 13.33 0.92
C LEU A 595 8.73 13.42 1.10
N PRO A 596 9.51 14.04 0.18
CA PRO A 596 10.97 14.07 0.30
C PRO A 596 11.48 14.78 1.56
N THR A 597 10.71 15.74 2.09
CA THR A 597 11.11 16.52 3.27
C THR A 597 10.51 15.97 4.57
N LEU A 598 9.33 15.35 4.48
CA LEU A 598 8.57 14.92 5.65
C LEU A 598 8.95 13.52 6.14
N ILE A 599 9.39 12.63 5.25
CA ILE A 599 9.54 11.21 5.56
C ILE A 599 11.02 10.83 5.65
N PRO A 600 11.48 10.30 6.80
CA PRO A 600 12.83 9.77 6.92
C PRO A 600 12.89 8.38 6.26
N ILE A 601 13.14 8.32 4.95
CA ILE A 601 13.24 7.04 4.23
C ILE A 601 14.63 6.42 4.48
N PRO A 602 14.72 5.17 5.02
CA PRO A 602 15.99 4.46 5.16
C PRO A 602 16.66 4.23 3.79
N PRO A 603 18.01 4.16 3.71
CA PRO A 603 18.73 4.13 2.44
C PRO A 603 18.39 2.93 1.54
N ASN A 604 17.93 1.81 2.12
CA ASN A 604 17.55 0.59 1.40
C ASN A 604 16.02 0.38 1.30
N CYS A 605 15.23 1.40 1.65
CA CYS A 605 13.77 1.33 1.66
C CYS A 605 13.20 2.04 0.42
N VAL A 606 12.19 1.41 -0.20
CA VAL A 606 11.41 2.03 -1.29
C VAL A 606 10.02 2.40 -0.75
N LEU A 607 9.58 3.62 -1.04
CA LEU A 607 8.25 4.13 -0.70
C LEU A 607 7.31 4.01 -1.90
N HIS A 608 6.26 3.19 -1.78
CA HIS A 608 5.17 3.12 -2.76
C HIS A 608 3.97 3.93 -2.29
N VAL A 609 3.49 4.84 -3.14
CA VAL A 609 2.37 5.73 -2.82
C VAL A 609 1.18 5.40 -3.71
N PHE A 610 0.08 5.00 -3.08
CA PHE A 610 -1.22 4.83 -3.72
C PHE A 610 -2.19 5.82 -3.10
N ASP A 611 -2.60 6.83 -3.86
CA ASP A 611 -3.45 7.88 -3.32
C ASP A 611 -4.48 8.33 -4.35
N SER A 612 -5.73 8.48 -3.90
CA SER A 612 -6.83 9.01 -4.70
C SER A 612 -6.91 10.54 -4.61
N HIS A 613 -6.33 11.15 -3.58
CA HIS A 613 -6.38 12.59 -3.38
C HIS A 613 -5.58 13.34 -4.46
N ARG A 614 -6.10 14.51 -4.85
CA ARG A 614 -5.49 15.44 -5.79
C ARG A 614 -5.69 16.88 -5.28
N PRO A 615 -4.85 17.84 -5.68
CA PRO A 615 -3.71 17.74 -6.59
C PRO A 615 -2.52 16.96 -6.00
N TRP A 616 -1.69 16.36 -6.84
CA TRP A 616 -0.41 15.78 -6.42
C TRP A 616 0.57 16.88 -6.03
N ASN A 617 1.34 16.68 -4.96
CA ASN A 617 2.46 17.54 -4.66
C ASN A 617 3.56 17.30 -5.70
N LEU A 618 3.85 18.34 -6.47
CA LEU A 618 4.78 18.29 -7.60
C LEU A 618 6.20 17.92 -7.17
N SER A 619 6.58 18.21 -5.91
CA SER A 619 7.88 17.79 -5.39
C SER A 619 8.01 16.27 -5.27
N ASN A 620 6.90 15.55 -5.10
CA ASN A 620 6.92 14.09 -5.04
C ASN A 620 7.14 13.46 -6.42
N LEU A 621 6.78 14.19 -7.48
CA LEU A 621 6.77 13.67 -8.85
C LEU A 621 8.00 14.11 -9.65
N PHE A 622 8.40 15.37 -9.50
CA PHE A 622 9.34 16.02 -10.42
C PHE A 622 10.61 16.55 -9.76
N ALA A 623 10.71 16.58 -8.42
CA ALA A 623 11.92 17.06 -7.76
C ALA A 623 13.10 16.13 -8.00
N THR A 624 14.26 16.73 -8.23
CA THR A 624 15.52 16.05 -8.47
C THR A 624 16.25 15.86 -7.14
N SER A 625 15.75 14.99 -6.26
CA SER A 625 16.39 14.66 -4.97
C SER A 625 16.78 13.17 -4.90
N HIS A 626 17.81 12.82 -4.11
CA HIS A 626 18.20 11.42 -3.92
C HIS A 626 17.11 10.59 -3.20
N ILE A 627 16.21 11.27 -2.48
CA ILE A 627 15.05 10.66 -1.82
C ILE A 627 13.95 10.38 -2.85
N ASN A 628 13.80 11.22 -3.88
CA ASN A 628 12.83 11.01 -4.96
C ASN A 628 13.10 9.74 -5.77
N ASP A 629 14.37 9.32 -5.89
CA ASP A 629 14.74 8.05 -6.53
C ASP A 629 14.14 6.82 -5.79
N GLN A 630 13.72 6.98 -4.53
CA GLN A 630 13.11 5.95 -3.69
C GLN A 630 11.58 6.04 -3.64
N ILE A 631 10.96 7.05 -4.28
CA ILE A 631 9.50 7.27 -4.24
C ILE A 631 8.87 6.76 -5.54
N PHE A 632 7.96 5.81 -5.41
CA PHE A 632 7.25 5.17 -6.51
C PHE A 632 5.76 5.54 -6.41
N VAL A 633 5.31 6.42 -7.29
CA VAL A 633 3.91 6.84 -7.34
C VAL A 633 3.15 5.97 -8.33
N TRP A 634 2.11 5.29 -7.86
CA TRP A 634 1.24 4.49 -8.71
C TRP A 634 0.15 5.38 -9.28
N ASP A 635 0.09 5.50 -10.60
CA ASP A 635 -0.77 6.46 -11.28
C ASP A 635 -1.84 5.77 -12.12
N ASP A 636 -3.01 6.41 -12.21
CA ASP A 636 -4.14 5.99 -13.05
C ASP A 636 -4.05 6.53 -14.49
N GLY A 637 -2.89 7.09 -14.88
CA GLY A 637 -2.61 7.71 -16.16
C GLY A 637 -2.78 9.23 -16.16
N GLU A 638 -3.26 9.81 -15.06
CA GLU A 638 -3.53 11.24 -14.95
C GLU A 638 -2.26 12.09 -15.04
N ILE A 639 -1.15 11.64 -14.46
CA ILE A 639 0.10 12.40 -14.37
C ILE A 639 0.68 12.64 -15.77
N GLU A 640 0.81 11.57 -16.57
CA GLU A 640 1.43 11.65 -17.89
C GLU A 640 0.52 12.39 -18.89
N GLU A 641 -0.81 12.21 -18.81
CA GLU A 641 -1.74 12.85 -19.75
C GLU A 641 -2.02 14.32 -19.42
N ARG A 642 -2.09 14.71 -18.14
CA ARG A 642 -2.62 16.02 -17.73
C ARG A 642 -1.61 16.98 -17.13
N LEU A 643 -0.50 16.50 -16.55
CA LEU A 643 0.46 17.35 -15.83
C LEU A 643 1.66 17.80 -16.68
N VAL A 644 1.58 17.72 -18.01
CA VAL A 644 2.69 18.08 -18.91
C VAL A 644 3.16 19.52 -18.73
N ARG A 645 2.24 20.48 -18.57
CA ARG A 645 2.59 21.91 -18.41
C ARG A 645 3.14 22.20 -17.02
N GLU A 646 2.51 21.65 -15.99
CA GLU A 646 2.94 21.79 -14.61
C GLU A 646 4.33 21.14 -14.39
N ARG A 647 4.61 20.03 -15.07
CA ARG A 647 5.94 19.39 -15.13
C ARG A 647 6.99 20.32 -15.73
N GLU A 648 6.74 20.84 -16.93
CA GLU A 648 7.68 21.75 -17.62
C GLU A 648 7.98 22.98 -16.75
N ALA A 649 6.95 23.58 -16.15
CA ALA A 649 7.11 24.72 -15.26
C ALA A 649 7.94 24.40 -14.01
N TYR A 650 7.77 23.21 -13.44
CA TYR A 650 8.51 22.78 -12.26
C TYR A 650 9.99 22.48 -12.57
N GLU A 651 10.25 21.67 -13.61
CA GLU A 651 11.60 21.31 -14.04
C GLU A 651 12.41 22.57 -14.41
N MET A 652 11.82 23.51 -15.15
CA MET A 652 12.52 24.74 -15.55
C MET A 652 12.88 25.63 -14.35
N LEU A 653 12.02 25.71 -13.32
CA LEU A 653 12.29 26.50 -12.12
C LEU A 653 13.31 25.83 -11.19
N GLU A 654 13.39 24.50 -11.14
CA GLU A 654 14.36 23.78 -10.29
C GLU A 654 15.82 23.97 -10.77
N PHE A 655 16.04 24.05 -12.09
CA PHE A 655 17.38 24.14 -12.68
C PHE A 655 17.89 25.57 -12.94
N ASP A 656 17.15 26.60 -12.53
CA ASP A 656 17.48 28.03 -12.71
C ASP A 656 18.18 28.59 -11.45
N ILE A 657 19.39 28.11 -11.15
CA ILE A 657 20.05 28.27 -9.82
C ILE A 657 20.86 29.58 -9.65
N ASP A 658 21.13 30.38 -10.70
CA ASP A 658 22.12 31.47 -10.59
C ASP A 658 21.56 32.88 -10.28
N SER A 659 20.25 33.10 -10.04
CA SER A 659 19.74 34.46 -9.71
C SER A 659 19.67 34.82 -8.23
N ASP A 660 19.68 33.84 -7.32
CA ASP A 660 19.46 34.12 -5.89
C ASP A 660 20.74 34.63 -5.19
N LEU A 661 21.89 34.67 -5.90
CA LEU A 661 23.16 35.19 -5.39
C LEU A 661 23.42 36.66 -5.76
N GLU A 662 22.64 37.27 -6.66
CA GLU A 662 22.86 38.67 -7.08
C GLU A 662 21.99 39.68 -6.29
N ASP A 663 20.93 39.24 -5.61
CA ASP A 663 20.00 40.13 -4.89
C ASP A 663 20.43 40.48 -3.45
N GLU A 664 21.45 39.83 -2.88
CA GLU A 664 21.94 40.10 -1.50
C GLU A 664 23.27 40.87 -1.42
N SER A 665 23.93 41.20 -2.54
CA SER A 665 25.23 41.89 -2.52
C SER A 665 25.36 43.07 -3.49
N ALA A 666 24.45 44.05 -3.40
CA ALA A 666 24.68 45.36 -4.02
C ALA A 666 24.01 46.52 -3.27
N SER A 667 24.29 46.62 -1.97
CA SER A 667 24.23 47.90 -1.25
C SER A 667 25.55 48.12 -0.52
N GLU A 668 26.54 48.70 -1.20
CA GLU A 668 27.37 49.82 -0.71
C GLU A 668 28.62 50.05 -1.57
N SER A 669 28.84 51.33 -1.86
CA SER A 669 30.10 52.03 -2.20
C SER A 669 30.65 51.98 -3.64
N GLU A 670 30.48 53.13 -4.31
CA GLU A 670 31.37 53.63 -5.36
C GLU A 670 32.79 53.90 -4.80
N SER A 671 33.84 53.61 -5.59
CA SER A 671 34.92 54.57 -5.91
C SER A 671 36.00 53.97 -6.81
N GLU A 672 36.38 54.78 -7.80
CA GLU A 672 37.40 54.71 -8.84
C GLU A 672 38.78 54.08 -8.53
N SER A 673 39.41 53.49 -9.56
CA SER A 673 40.54 54.10 -10.33
C SER A 673 41.62 53.11 -10.80
N ASN A 674 41.96 53.23 -12.09
CA ASN A 674 43.22 53.00 -12.82
C ASN A 674 44.34 52.12 -12.23
N THR A 675 44.90 51.24 -13.08
CA THR A 675 46.15 51.55 -13.82
C THR A 675 46.45 50.50 -14.89
N ASP A 676 46.77 50.99 -16.09
CA ASP A 676 47.44 50.32 -17.19
C ASP A 676 48.83 49.77 -16.79
N LEU A 677 49.35 48.84 -17.59
CA LEU A 677 50.75 48.65 -18.06
C LEU A 677 50.76 47.28 -18.80
N GLU A 678 50.85 47.23 -20.14
CA GLU A 678 52.11 47.21 -20.94
C GLU A 678 53.07 46.10 -20.44
N GLU A 679 53.71 45.25 -21.22
CA GLU A 679 53.94 44.98 -22.63
C GLU A 679 54.72 43.64 -22.59
N GLU A 680 54.63 42.80 -23.62
CA GLU A 680 55.84 42.24 -24.27
C GLU A 680 55.43 41.51 -25.56
N GLY A 681 55.86 42.10 -26.69
CA GLY A 681 55.97 41.43 -27.99
C GLY A 681 57.09 40.38 -27.94
N LEU A 682 57.28 39.54 -28.95
CA LEU A 682 57.75 39.85 -30.30
C LEU A 682 57.77 38.48 -31.04
N SER A 683 57.01 38.30 -32.12
CA SER A 683 57.40 38.53 -33.53
C SER A 683 58.49 37.60 -34.06
N ASP A 684 58.18 36.88 -35.16
CA ASP A 684 59.06 36.86 -36.33
C ASP A 684 58.23 36.64 -37.62
N GLU A 685 58.13 37.73 -38.37
CA GLU A 685 57.76 37.89 -39.78
C GLU A 685 58.94 37.42 -40.70
N PRO A 686 59.02 37.62 -42.04
CA PRO A 686 58.06 38.21 -43.00
C PRO A 686 57.95 37.47 -44.37
N ARG A 687 57.12 38.05 -45.25
CA ARG A 687 57.36 38.38 -46.69
C ARG A 687 56.21 37.93 -47.61
N SER A 688 55.35 38.88 -47.99
CA SER A 688 55.34 39.64 -49.28
C SER A 688 54.48 38.94 -50.34
N SER A 689 53.58 39.55 -51.12
CA SER A 689 53.35 40.93 -51.54
C SER A 689 51.97 41.02 -52.23
N ASP A 690 51.46 42.24 -52.37
CA ASP A 690 50.30 42.71 -53.14
C ASP A 690 49.93 41.98 -54.44
N ASP A 691 48.61 41.85 -54.68
CA ASP A 691 47.93 42.50 -55.83
C ASP A 691 46.38 42.37 -55.71
N THR A 692 45.70 43.52 -55.60
CA THR A 692 44.24 43.77 -55.75
C THR A 692 43.76 43.67 -57.23
N PRO A 693 42.46 43.83 -57.62
CA PRO A 693 41.20 44.00 -56.85
C PRO A 693 40.00 43.12 -57.32
N ALA A 694 38.92 43.20 -56.54
CA ALA A 694 37.46 43.13 -56.84
C ALA A 694 36.99 42.57 -58.22
N ASP A 695 35.91 41.78 -58.34
CA ASP A 695 34.60 42.05 -57.74
C ASP A 695 33.62 40.87 -57.96
N GLN A 696 32.64 40.82 -57.07
CA GLN A 696 31.25 40.39 -57.28
C GLN A 696 30.82 38.91 -57.47
N GLN A 697 29.92 38.56 -56.54
CA GLN A 697 28.65 37.82 -56.67
C GLN A 697 28.57 36.39 -56.12
N HIS A 698 28.11 36.38 -54.86
CA HIS A 698 27.31 35.36 -54.19
C HIS A 698 26.56 34.36 -55.09
N ARG A 699 26.87 33.07 -54.91
CA ARG A 699 25.88 32.06 -54.47
C ARG A 699 26.52 30.70 -54.15
N LYS A 700 26.06 30.15 -53.01
CA LYS A 700 25.92 28.73 -52.65
C LYS A 700 27.18 27.87 -52.42
N ARG A 701 27.30 27.42 -51.15
CA ARG A 701 27.49 26.03 -50.63
C ARG A 701 28.55 25.18 -51.36
N THR A 702 29.55 24.59 -50.70
CA THR A 702 29.38 23.56 -49.66
C THR A 702 30.73 23.22 -48.96
N ARG A 703 30.67 22.88 -47.65
CA ARG A 703 31.45 21.85 -46.91
C ARG A 703 33.00 21.90 -46.84
N ALA A 704 33.54 22.15 -45.66
CA ALA A 704 34.10 21.17 -44.69
C ALA A 704 34.91 21.94 -43.62
N GLN A 705 34.46 22.07 -42.37
CA GLN A 705 34.55 21.11 -41.25
C GLN A 705 35.90 21.16 -40.52
N ALA A 706 36.00 22.05 -39.52
CA ALA A 706 36.94 22.00 -38.41
C ALA A 706 36.28 22.64 -37.18
N ASP A 707 36.22 21.85 -36.10
CA ASP A 707 35.96 22.13 -34.68
C ASP A 707 35.00 23.26 -34.27
N ASP A 708 33.77 22.84 -33.95
CA ASP A 708 32.85 23.56 -33.09
C ASP A 708 32.55 22.67 -31.88
N SER A 709 33.34 22.85 -30.81
CA SER A 709 33.01 22.30 -29.50
C SER A 709 31.85 23.10 -28.91
N PRO A 710 30.70 22.49 -28.55
CA PRO A 710 29.58 23.25 -28.02
C PRO A 710 29.91 23.69 -26.59
N GLN A 711 30.36 24.92 -26.42
CA GLN A 711 30.33 25.60 -25.13
C GLN A 711 28.87 25.72 -24.69
N LYS A 712 28.56 25.06 -23.58
CA LYS A 712 27.28 25.10 -22.87
C LYS A 712 26.78 26.54 -22.74
N ARG A 713 25.82 26.94 -23.58
CA ARG A 713 24.97 28.11 -23.31
C ARG A 713 24.05 27.75 -22.14
N SER A 714 24.30 28.38 -20.99
CA SER A 714 23.42 28.28 -19.82
C SER A 714 22.01 28.78 -20.20
N ARG A 715 20.99 27.95 -19.93
CA ARG A 715 19.57 28.24 -20.15
C ARG A 715 19.05 29.07 -18.96
N HIS A 716 19.38 30.36 -18.91
CA HIS A 716 18.77 31.26 -17.93
C HIS A 716 17.35 31.62 -18.36
N LEU A 717 16.41 31.55 -17.43
CA LEU A 717 15.04 32.00 -17.65
C LEU A 717 14.95 33.52 -17.53
N ASP A 718 14.17 34.13 -18.41
CA ASP A 718 13.82 35.55 -18.29
C ASP A 718 12.89 35.78 -17.08
N SER A 719 12.90 36.98 -16.50
CA SER A 719 12.06 37.33 -15.33
C SER A 719 10.57 37.13 -15.62
N ASP A 720 10.13 37.48 -16.83
CA ASP A 720 8.77 37.25 -17.31
C ASP A 720 8.45 35.74 -17.40
N GLN A 721 9.40 34.91 -17.85
CA GLN A 721 9.23 33.46 -17.93
C GLN A 721 9.13 32.82 -16.54
N ARG A 722 9.96 33.26 -15.58
CA ARG A 722 9.88 32.83 -14.17
C ARG A 722 8.51 33.14 -13.58
N GLN A 723 7.99 34.34 -13.82
CA GLN A 723 6.67 34.74 -13.33
C GLN A 723 5.54 33.90 -13.96
N VAL A 724 5.64 33.57 -15.24
CA VAL A 724 4.69 32.68 -15.93
C VAL A 724 4.72 31.28 -15.32
N TYR A 725 5.90 30.69 -15.11
CA TYR A 725 6.00 29.36 -14.50
C TYR A 725 5.51 29.35 -13.05
N ARG A 726 5.87 30.36 -12.24
CA ARG A 726 5.32 30.53 -10.88
C ARG A 726 3.80 30.67 -10.88
N ALA A 727 3.23 31.41 -11.84
CA ALA A 727 1.79 31.55 -11.98
C ALA A 727 1.10 30.22 -12.38
N ILE A 728 1.74 29.39 -13.21
CA ILE A 728 1.24 28.04 -13.56
C ILE A 728 1.18 27.17 -12.31
N LEU A 729 2.25 27.13 -11.51
CA LEU A 729 2.30 26.33 -10.27
C LEU A 729 1.31 26.86 -9.22
N ALA A 730 1.23 28.17 -9.02
CA ALA A 730 0.26 28.78 -8.10
C ALA A 730 -1.19 28.48 -8.53
N LYS A 731 -1.48 28.53 -9.84
CA LYS A 731 -2.79 28.15 -10.40
C LYS A 731 -3.10 26.66 -10.20
N TYR A 732 -2.10 25.80 -10.17
CA TYR A 732 -2.30 24.37 -9.93
C TYR A 732 -2.76 24.10 -8.50
N TYR A 733 -2.04 24.61 -7.49
CA TYR A 733 -2.37 24.39 -6.08
C TYR A 733 -3.63 25.14 -5.62
N SER A 734 -3.96 26.30 -6.21
CA SER A 734 -5.17 27.07 -5.89
C SER A 734 -6.48 26.48 -6.45
N ARG A 735 -6.43 25.39 -7.22
CA ARG A 735 -7.64 24.73 -7.78
C ARG A 735 -8.54 24.13 -6.70
N GLY A 736 -8.02 23.90 -5.50
CA GLY A 736 -8.69 23.13 -4.43
C GLY A 736 -8.48 21.63 -4.60
N SER A 737 -8.81 20.86 -3.56
CA SER A 737 -8.68 19.40 -3.57
C SER A 737 -9.84 18.71 -4.30
N TRP A 738 -9.53 17.56 -4.92
CA TRP A 738 -10.50 16.64 -5.52
C TRP A 738 -9.98 15.20 -5.41
N THR A 739 -10.79 14.20 -5.78
CA THR A 739 -10.39 12.79 -5.79
C THR A 739 -10.34 12.23 -7.22
N GLY A 740 -9.33 11.43 -7.50
CA GLY A 740 -9.17 10.62 -8.71
C GLY A 740 -9.73 9.20 -8.53
N MET A 741 -9.15 8.22 -9.24
CA MET A 741 -9.56 6.82 -9.16
C MET A 741 -9.48 6.24 -7.74
N SER A 742 -10.42 5.35 -7.41
CA SER A 742 -10.41 4.60 -6.15
C SER A 742 -9.18 3.69 -6.06
N ILE A 743 -8.56 3.66 -4.89
CA ILE A 743 -7.34 2.86 -4.69
C ILE A 743 -7.68 1.38 -4.64
N ALA A 744 -8.85 1.00 -4.13
CA ALA A 744 -9.31 -0.39 -4.22
C ALA A 744 -9.44 -0.84 -5.67
N GLN A 745 -9.86 0.06 -6.57
CA GLN A 745 -9.90 -0.19 -8.00
C GLN A 745 -8.50 -0.35 -8.60
N MET A 746 -7.54 0.53 -8.23
CA MET A 746 -6.14 0.38 -8.64
C MET A 746 -5.53 -0.95 -8.19
N MET A 747 -5.82 -1.39 -6.95
CA MET A 747 -5.36 -2.68 -6.42
C MET A 747 -6.00 -3.86 -7.15
N TYR A 748 -7.27 -3.77 -7.51
CA TYR A 748 -7.91 -4.79 -8.33
C TYR A 748 -7.31 -4.84 -9.73
N LEU A 749 -7.01 -3.69 -10.35
CA LEU A 749 -6.33 -3.68 -11.64
C LEU A 749 -4.89 -4.24 -11.56
N LEU A 750 -4.20 -4.05 -10.42
CA LEU A 750 -2.95 -4.77 -10.14
C LEU A 750 -3.20 -6.30 -10.11
N ALA A 751 -4.24 -6.76 -9.41
CA ALA A 751 -4.58 -8.19 -9.38
C ALA A 751 -4.92 -8.75 -10.77
N VAL A 752 -5.62 -7.98 -11.61
CA VAL A 752 -5.89 -8.30 -13.02
C VAL A 752 -4.58 -8.38 -13.82
N ALA A 753 -3.68 -7.41 -13.66
CA ALA A 753 -2.39 -7.40 -14.34
C ALA A 753 -1.50 -8.59 -13.95
N LEU A 754 -1.65 -9.11 -12.73
CA LEU A 754 -0.98 -10.33 -12.26
C LEU A 754 -1.69 -11.62 -12.71
N GLY A 755 -2.87 -11.53 -13.35
CA GLY A 755 -3.69 -12.69 -13.72
C GLY A 755 -4.31 -13.41 -12.52
N ARG A 756 -4.46 -12.72 -11.39
CA ARG A 756 -4.94 -13.25 -10.10
C ARG A 756 -6.23 -12.55 -9.64
N SER A 757 -7.03 -12.03 -10.56
CA SER A 757 -8.32 -11.41 -10.22
C SER A 757 -9.30 -12.46 -9.70
N ASP A 758 -10.00 -12.11 -8.63
CA ASP A 758 -10.98 -12.97 -7.96
C ASP A 758 -12.25 -12.19 -7.63
N ARG A 759 -13.32 -12.90 -7.23
CA ARG A 759 -14.60 -12.25 -6.90
C ARG A 759 -14.46 -11.32 -5.69
N ASP A 760 -13.59 -11.63 -4.74
CA ASP A 760 -13.40 -10.80 -3.57
C ASP A 760 -12.68 -9.49 -3.90
N SER A 761 -11.58 -9.54 -4.67
CA SER A 761 -10.89 -8.31 -5.12
C SER A 761 -11.80 -7.43 -5.97
N LEU A 762 -12.61 -8.02 -6.86
CA LEU A 762 -13.62 -7.28 -7.60
C LEU A 762 -14.67 -6.64 -6.68
N TRP A 763 -15.16 -7.38 -5.67
CA TRP A 763 -16.10 -6.86 -4.69
C TRP A 763 -15.51 -5.69 -3.89
N TYR A 764 -14.25 -5.77 -3.49
CA TYR A 764 -13.58 -4.68 -2.77
C TYR A 764 -13.38 -3.44 -3.67
N ALA A 765 -13.05 -3.62 -4.95
CA ALA A 765 -13.01 -2.50 -5.91
C ALA A 765 -14.37 -1.83 -6.08
N ILE A 766 -15.44 -2.62 -6.17
CA ILE A 766 -16.82 -2.11 -6.21
C ILE A 766 -17.15 -1.30 -4.96
N ILE A 767 -16.78 -1.81 -3.77
CA ILE A 767 -16.98 -1.10 -2.49
C ILE A 767 -16.22 0.23 -2.47
N GLY A 768 -14.95 0.25 -2.88
CA GLY A 768 -14.13 1.46 -2.91
C GLY A 768 -14.70 2.54 -3.84
N LEU A 769 -15.07 2.16 -5.07
CA LEU A 769 -15.73 3.05 -6.02
C LEU A 769 -17.08 3.58 -5.48
N THR A 770 -17.89 2.70 -4.90
CA THR A 770 -19.19 3.07 -4.33
C THR A 770 -19.02 4.00 -3.13
N SER A 771 -17.97 3.83 -2.33
CA SER A 771 -17.63 4.72 -1.22
C SER A 771 -17.35 6.14 -1.69
N GLN A 772 -16.55 6.32 -2.73
CA GLN A 772 -16.29 7.64 -3.32
C GLN A 772 -17.58 8.29 -3.84
N PHE A 773 -18.47 7.51 -4.46
CA PHE A 773 -19.75 8.02 -4.98
C PHE A 773 -20.74 8.41 -3.87
N VAL A 774 -20.93 7.56 -2.86
CA VAL A 774 -21.86 7.80 -1.74
C VAL A 774 -21.42 9.01 -0.91
N ASN A 775 -20.12 9.23 -0.74
CA ASN A 775 -19.57 10.39 -0.03
C ASN A 775 -19.49 11.66 -0.90
N ASN A 776 -20.05 11.67 -2.13
CA ASN A 776 -19.97 12.79 -3.08
C ASN A 776 -18.52 13.25 -3.35
N ALA A 777 -17.59 12.31 -3.52
CA ALA A 777 -16.18 12.59 -3.87
C ALA A 777 -15.92 12.58 -5.39
N ILE A 778 -16.67 11.76 -6.16
CA ILE A 778 -16.58 11.69 -7.63
C ILE A 778 -17.91 12.02 -8.34
N HIS A 779 -17.84 12.64 -9.52
CA HIS A 779 -19.02 13.00 -10.33
C HIS A 779 -19.76 11.74 -10.79
N THR A 780 -21.09 11.84 -10.95
CA THR A 780 -21.92 10.73 -11.44
C THR A 780 -21.41 10.12 -12.74
N ALA A 781 -21.03 10.95 -13.73
CA ALA A 781 -20.51 10.47 -15.01
C ALA A 781 -19.20 9.66 -14.86
N THR A 782 -18.32 10.07 -13.94
CA THR A 782 -17.08 9.36 -13.63
C THR A 782 -17.38 8.01 -12.98
N TYR A 783 -18.31 7.99 -12.02
CA TYR A 783 -18.76 6.75 -11.39
C TYR A 783 -19.35 5.78 -12.42
N GLU A 784 -20.24 6.25 -13.31
CA GLU A 784 -20.87 5.43 -14.35
C GLU A 784 -19.84 4.78 -15.28
N GLY A 785 -18.82 5.55 -15.70
CA GLY A 785 -17.73 5.02 -16.52
C GLY A 785 -16.95 3.89 -15.82
N TYR A 786 -16.55 4.09 -14.56
CA TYR A 786 -15.85 3.07 -13.78
C TYR A 786 -16.74 1.88 -13.43
N ALA A 787 -18.02 2.11 -13.11
CA ALA A 787 -18.98 1.05 -12.82
C ALA A 787 -19.26 0.19 -14.07
N ALA A 788 -19.34 0.79 -15.26
CA ALA A 788 -19.50 0.05 -16.51
C ALA A 788 -18.30 -0.89 -16.76
N ALA A 789 -17.07 -0.42 -16.51
CA ALA A 789 -15.87 -1.26 -16.61
C ALA A 789 -15.92 -2.45 -15.63
N LEU A 790 -16.22 -2.20 -14.35
CA LEU A 790 -16.35 -3.27 -13.35
C LEU A 790 -17.51 -4.23 -13.66
N ALA A 791 -18.61 -3.75 -14.26
CA ALA A 791 -19.73 -4.59 -14.67
C ALA A 791 -19.34 -5.59 -15.76
N SER A 792 -18.48 -5.19 -16.71
CA SER A 792 -17.91 -6.11 -17.70
C SER A 792 -17.14 -7.24 -17.02
N ASP A 793 -16.34 -6.92 -15.99
CA ASP A 793 -15.57 -7.90 -15.25
C ASP A 793 -16.44 -8.83 -14.39
N VAL A 794 -17.53 -8.31 -13.80
CA VAL A 794 -18.53 -9.13 -13.09
C VAL A 794 -19.10 -10.21 -14.02
N VAL A 795 -19.43 -9.83 -15.26
CA VAL A 795 -19.95 -10.77 -16.26
C VAL A 795 -18.89 -11.81 -16.63
N ALA A 796 -17.61 -11.43 -16.72
CA ALA A 796 -16.51 -12.33 -17.03
C ALA A 796 -16.18 -13.33 -15.90
N LEU A 797 -16.28 -12.92 -14.64
CA LEU A 797 -15.89 -13.74 -13.46
C LEU A 797 -17.02 -14.62 -12.88
N ASN A 798 -18.27 -14.33 -13.24
CA ASN A 798 -19.38 -15.21 -12.90
C ASN A 798 -19.41 -16.42 -13.85
N PRO A 799 -19.56 -17.65 -13.33
CA PRO A 799 -19.67 -18.82 -14.18
C PRO A 799 -20.93 -18.71 -15.04
N THR A 800 -20.80 -18.85 -16.35
CA THR A 800 -21.93 -19.10 -17.25
C THR A 800 -22.50 -20.46 -16.90
N GLU A 801 -23.51 -20.51 -16.03
CA GLU A 801 -24.26 -21.75 -15.83
C GLU A 801 -25.02 -22.08 -17.12
N GLU A 802 -24.43 -22.93 -17.96
CA GLU A 802 -25.22 -23.85 -18.78
C GLU A 802 -25.94 -24.82 -17.83
N ARG A 803 -27.10 -24.43 -17.28
CA ARG A 803 -28.09 -25.39 -16.78
C ARG A 803 -29.21 -25.54 -17.81
N PRO A 804 -29.12 -26.51 -18.74
CA PRO A 804 -30.28 -26.96 -19.47
C PRO A 804 -31.05 -27.91 -18.55
N LEU A 805 -32.08 -27.42 -17.87
CA LEU A 805 -33.25 -28.22 -17.45
C LEU A 805 -34.32 -27.25 -16.92
N GLN A 806 -35.15 -26.75 -17.85
CA GLN A 806 -36.48 -26.27 -17.51
C GLN A 806 -37.25 -27.45 -16.90
N ILE A 807 -37.28 -27.55 -15.58
CA ILE A 807 -38.42 -28.18 -14.91
C ILE A 807 -39.58 -27.20 -15.09
N ARG A 808 -40.36 -27.40 -16.16
CA ARG A 808 -41.68 -26.77 -16.32
C ARG A 808 -42.52 -27.14 -15.10
N GLY A 809 -42.77 -26.18 -14.21
CA GLY A 809 -43.77 -26.34 -13.15
C GLY A 809 -43.56 -25.51 -11.88
N LEU A 810 -42.37 -24.95 -11.63
CA LEU A 810 -42.09 -24.15 -10.43
C LEU A 810 -41.37 -22.87 -10.83
N GLN A 811 -42.13 -21.81 -11.11
CA GLN A 811 -41.57 -20.51 -11.51
C GLN A 811 -40.99 -19.69 -10.34
N ASP A 812 -41.06 -20.16 -9.09
CA ASP A 812 -40.71 -19.35 -7.91
C ASP A 812 -39.79 -20.03 -6.86
N VAL A 813 -39.10 -21.12 -7.20
CA VAL A 813 -38.16 -21.75 -6.25
C VAL A 813 -36.74 -21.21 -6.49
N ASN A 814 -36.32 -20.30 -5.61
CA ASN A 814 -34.98 -19.79 -5.34
C ASN A 814 -33.93 -19.90 -6.48
N ARG A 815 -33.67 -18.78 -7.15
CA ARG A 815 -32.50 -18.57 -8.04
C ARG A 815 -31.14 -18.68 -7.31
N TYR A 816 -31.16 -18.79 -5.98
CA TYR A 816 -30.00 -18.74 -5.09
C TYR A 816 -29.67 -20.14 -4.58
N GLY A 817 -28.48 -20.64 -4.91
CA GLY A 817 -27.92 -21.83 -4.28
C GLY A 817 -27.36 -21.50 -2.89
N ALA A 818 -27.23 -22.51 -2.02
CA ALA A 818 -26.60 -22.34 -0.70
C ALA A 818 -25.14 -21.85 -0.79
N ASP A 819 -24.47 -22.15 -1.90
CA ASP A 819 -23.08 -21.78 -2.18
C ASP A 819 -22.96 -20.58 -3.14
N ASP A 820 -24.06 -19.87 -3.40
CA ASP A 820 -24.05 -18.72 -4.30
C ASP A 820 -23.27 -17.54 -3.70
N GLN A 821 -22.08 -17.30 -4.26
CA GLN A 821 -21.22 -16.16 -3.96
C GLN A 821 -21.07 -15.20 -5.14
N ALA A 822 -21.99 -15.26 -6.11
CA ALA A 822 -21.92 -14.42 -7.31
C ALA A 822 -22.17 -12.94 -6.97
N ILE A 823 -21.51 -12.08 -7.75
CA ILE A 823 -21.78 -10.63 -7.78
C ILE A 823 -22.73 -10.39 -8.94
N ARG A 824 -23.78 -9.60 -8.75
CA ARG A 824 -24.75 -9.30 -9.81
C ARG A 824 -24.78 -7.80 -10.09
N VAL A 825 -24.86 -7.45 -11.36
CA VAL A 825 -25.02 -6.06 -11.81
C VAL A 825 -26.50 -5.70 -11.74
N ASN A 826 -26.79 -4.63 -11.02
CA ASN A 826 -28.12 -4.01 -10.99
C ASN A 826 -28.06 -2.75 -11.86
N PRO A 827 -28.68 -2.73 -13.04
CA PRO A 827 -28.62 -1.57 -13.94
C PRO A 827 -29.34 -0.36 -13.33
N GLU A 828 -30.43 -0.60 -12.60
CA GLU A 828 -31.28 0.42 -12.01
C GLU A 828 -31.42 0.18 -10.51
N GLU A 829 -30.60 0.86 -9.72
CA GLU A 829 -30.63 0.82 -8.25
C GLU A 829 -31.09 2.16 -7.67
N LEU A 830 -31.98 2.14 -6.68
CA LEU A 830 -32.42 3.38 -6.03
C LEU A 830 -31.33 3.94 -5.11
N ARG A 831 -31.07 5.24 -5.22
CA ARG A 831 -30.17 6.03 -4.35
C ARG A 831 -30.78 6.30 -2.97
N PHE A 832 -31.58 5.37 -2.45
CA PHE A 832 -32.17 5.46 -1.12
C PHE A 832 -31.28 4.78 -0.09
N ILE A 833 -31.12 5.42 1.07
CA ILE A 833 -30.21 4.92 2.10
C ILE A 833 -30.81 3.69 2.80
N LEU A 834 -30.11 2.56 2.75
CA LEU A 834 -30.45 1.32 3.45
C LEU A 834 -31.90 0.82 3.20
N TYR A 835 -32.48 1.12 2.03
CA TYR A 835 -33.91 0.84 1.80
C TYR A 835 -34.26 -0.65 1.80
N ARG A 836 -33.28 -1.54 1.57
CA ARG A 836 -33.44 -3.00 1.72
C ARG A 836 -33.48 -3.48 3.17
N HIS A 837 -33.02 -2.65 4.09
CA HIS A 837 -32.94 -2.96 5.52
C HIS A 837 -33.94 -2.15 6.35
N TRP A 838 -34.49 -1.08 5.78
CA TRP A 838 -35.52 -0.23 6.38
C TRP A 838 -36.89 -0.44 5.74
N SER A 839 -37.89 0.25 6.28
CA SER A 839 -39.14 0.44 5.55
C SER A 839 -38.94 1.50 4.47
N LEU A 840 -39.72 1.44 3.39
CA LEU A 840 -39.58 2.39 2.29
C LEU A 840 -39.85 3.84 2.75
N GLU A 841 -40.86 4.06 3.59
CA GLU A 841 -41.16 5.40 4.15
C GLU A 841 -39.97 5.94 4.96
N THR A 842 -39.35 5.10 5.81
CA THR A 842 -38.22 5.53 6.64
C THR A 842 -36.95 5.76 5.85
N SER A 843 -36.65 4.91 4.87
CA SER A 843 -35.48 5.11 4.00
C SER A 843 -35.58 6.40 3.17
N MET A 844 -36.75 6.67 2.59
CA MET A 844 -37.00 7.94 1.87
C MET A 844 -36.91 9.15 2.80
N TYR A 845 -37.35 9.03 4.06
CA TYR A 845 -37.22 10.10 5.06
C TYR A 845 -35.76 10.48 5.34
N HIS A 846 -34.88 9.50 5.40
CA HIS A 846 -33.47 9.71 5.78
C HIS A 846 -32.53 9.95 4.61
N THR A 847 -32.97 9.75 3.37
CA THR A 847 -32.18 10.03 2.17
C THR A 847 -32.09 11.55 1.95
N SER A 848 -30.88 12.12 1.90
CA SER A 848 -30.65 13.57 1.82
C SER A 848 -31.36 14.22 0.63
N TYR A 849 -31.22 13.64 -0.56
CA TYR A 849 -31.84 14.11 -1.80
C TYR A 849 -33.36 14.23 -1.69
N VAL A 850 -34.02 13.18 -1.17
CA VAL A 850 -35.47 13.14 -1.02
C VAL A 850 -35.92 14.11 0.08
N ALA A 851 -35.18 14.17 1.18
CA ALA A 851 -35.44 15.09 2.29
C ALA A 851 -35.41 16.55 1.84
N ALA A 852 -34.41 16.90 1.03
CA ALA A 852 -34.22 18.23 0.47
C ALA A 852 -35.36 18.63 -0.48
N LYS A 853 -35.65 17.80 -1.48
CA LYS A 853 -36.65 18.09 -2.52
C LYS A 853 -38.08 18.18 -1.99
N LEU A 854 -38.44 17.29 -1.07
CA LEU A 854 -39.79 17.26 -0.51
C LEU A 854 -39.96 18.19 0.70
N GLY A 855 -38.86 18.66 1.30
CA GLY A 855 -38.87 19.51 2.48
C GLY A 855 -39.40 18.78 3.71
N ILE A 856 -38.84 17.60 4.00
CA ILE A 856 -39.37 16.64 4.99
C ILE A 856 -39.39 17.18 6.43
N TRP A 857 -38.58 18.19 6.74
CA TRP A 857 -38.62 18.90 8.03
C TRP A 857 -39.93 19.68 8.29
N ARG A 858 -40.85 19.74 7.32
CA ARG A 858 -42.20 20.30 7.45
C ARG A 858 -43.25 19.20 7.37
N GLU A 859 -44.35 19.34 8.12
CA GLU A 859 -45.50 18.42 8.02
C GLU A 859 -46.07 18.32 6.59
N GLN A 860 -46.03 19.43 5.84
CA GLN A 860 -46.40 19.46 4.42
C GLN A 860 -45.48 18.57 3.57
N GLY A 861 -44.18 18.52 3.86
CA GLY A 861 -43.23 17.68 3.13
C GLY A 861 -43.46 16.20 3.38
N ILE A 862 -43.73 15.82 4.64
CA ILE A 862 -44.12 14.45 4.99
C ILE A 862 -45.44 14.07 4.28
N SER A 863 -46.38 15.01 4.18
CA SER A 863 -47.63 14.79 3.45
C SER A 863 -47.40 14.62 1.95
N LYS A 864 -46.47 15.37 1.34
CA LYS A 864 -46.05 15.19 -0.07
C LYS A 864 -45.42 13.81 -0.31
N LEU A 865 -44.55 13.35 0.59
CA LEU A 865 -43.95 12.02 0.53
C LEU A 865 -45.02 10.92 0.55
N ARG A 866 -45.97 11.00 1.49
CA ARG A 866 -47.10 10.06 1.55
C ARG A 866 -48.00 10.15 0.33
N GLY A 867 -48.19 11.35 -0.22
CA GLY A 867 -48.91 11.58 -1.48
C GLY A 867 -48.23 10.91 -2.67
N LEU A 868 -46.90 10.98 -2.77
CA LEU A 868 -46.11 10.29 -3.79
C LEU A 868 -46.29 8.76 -3.69
N LEU A 869 -46.16 8.20 -2.48
CA LEU A 869 -46.37 6.76 -2.26
C LEU A 869 -47.80 6.32 -2.63
N ALA A 870 -48.80 7.13 -2.29
CA ALA A 870 -50.19 6.88 -2.67
C ALA A 870 -50.41 6.96 -4.18
N LYS A 871 -49.79 7.92 -4.88
CA LYS A 871 -49.89 8.07 -6.34
C LYS A 871 -49.25 6.89 -7.09
N MET A 872 -48.21 6.28 -6.52
CA MET A 872 -47.62 5.03 -7.02
C MET A 872 -48.50 3.79 -6.81
N GLY A 873 -49.62 3.92 -6.10
CA GLY A 873 -50.50 2.81 -5.75
C GLY A 873 -49.88 1.86 -4.72
N LEU A 874 -48.98 2.36 -3.87
CA LEU A 874 -48.42 1.60 -2.75
C LEU A 874 -49.28 1.80 -1.50
N SER A 875 -49.68 0.72 -0.85
CA SER A 875 -50.40 0.82 0.42
C SER A 875 -49.45 1.35 1.50
N LEU A 876 -49.93 2.27 2.35
CA LEU A 876 -49.11 2.82 3.43
C LEU A 876 -48.66 1.74 4.41
N ALA A 877 -49.47 0.68 4.59
CA ALA A 877 -49.10 -0.48 5.39
C ALA A 877 -47.85 -1.18 4.81
N ASN A 878 -47.82 -1.42 3.49
CA ASN A 878 -46.68 -2.07 2.84
C ASN A 878 -45.44 -1.17 2.82
N CYS A 879 -45.60 0.15 2.68
CA CYS A 879 -44.48 1.10 2.76
C CYS A 879 -43.85 1.19 4.16
N ARG A 880 -44.59 0.80 5.21
CA ARG A 880 -44.13 0.79 6.61
C ARG A 880 -43.55 -0.55 7.05
N GLN A 881 -43.81 -1.62 6.31
CA GLN A 881 -43.12 -2.88 6.52
C GLN A 881 -41.67 -2.75 6.08
N THR A 882 -40.79 -3.47 6.77
CA THR A 882 -39.40 -3.63 6.35
C THR A 882 -39.37 -4.26 4.97
N TYR A 883 -38.44 -3.85 4.12
CA TYR A 883 -38.33 -4.36 2.74
C TYR A 883 -38.33 -5.88 2.68
N GLU A 884 -37.66 -6.59 3.58
CA GLU A 884 -37.68 -8.08 3.65
C GLU A 884 -39.10 -8.68 3.62
N HIS A 885 -40.03 -8.08 4.36
CA HIS A 885 -41.41 -8.56 4.50
C HIS A 885 -42.39 -7.93 3.50
N MET A 886 -41.93 -7.01 2.64
CA MET A 886 -42.76 -6.38 1.62
C MET A 886 -43.14 -7.37 0.51
N ASP A 887 -44.35 -7.24 -0.04
CA ASP A 887 -44.86 -8.06 -1.14
C ASP A 887 -43.89 -8.10 -2.33
N ILE A 888 -43.69 -9.29 -2.90
CA ILE A 888 -42.69 -9.52 -3.97
C ILE A 888 -43.02 -8.75 -5.25
N ASP A 889 -44.30 -8.63 -5.61
CA ASP A 889 -44.75 -7.86 -6.77
C ASP A 889 -44.45 -6.36 -6.62
N LEU A 890 -44.52 -5.86 -5.38
CA LEU A 890 -44.17 -4.48 -5.08
C LEU A 890 -42.65 -4.28 -5.17
N LYS A 891 -41.85 -5.19 -4.64
CA LYS A 891 -40.38 -5.15 -4.77
C LYS A 891 -39.96 -5.12 -6.24
N ASN A 892 -40.53 -5.99 -7.06
CA ASN A 892 -40.19 -6.12 -8.47
C ASN A 892 -40.63 -4.90 -9.30
N SER A 893 -41.71 -4.22 -8.92
CA SER A 893 -42.22 -3.03 -9.63
C SER A 893 -41.79 -1.69 -9.03
N LEU A 894 -41.09 -1.69 -7.88
CA LEU A 894 -40.78 -0.47 -7.13
C LEU A 894 -39.97 0.55 -7.94
N VAL A 895 -38.90 0.10 -8.61
CA VAL A 895 -37.99 0.97 -9.37
C VAL A 895 -38.72 1.65 -10.53
N HIS A 896 -39.36 0.86 -11.40
CA HIS A 896 -40.15 1.36 -12.52
C HIS A 896 -41.27 2.32 -12.07
N ARG A 897 -41.99 1.99 -10.97
CA ARG A 897 -43.02 2.90 -10.43
C ARG A 897 -42.41 4.21 -9.94
N MET A 898 -41.24 4.17 -9.31
CA MET A 898 -40.55 5.36 -8.84
C MET A 898 -40.13 6.24 -10.02
N GLU A 899 -39.48 5.69 -11.04
CA GLU A 899 -39.08 6.45 -12.24
C GLU A 899 -40.25 7.12 -12.96
N SER A 900 -41.41 6.47 -12.99
CA SER A 900 -42.59 7.02 -13.67
C SER A 900 -43.23 8.23 -12.96
N ILE A 901 -43.16 8.32 -11.62
CA ILE A 901 -43.93 9.28 -10.81
C ILE A 901 -43.04 10.28 -10.07
N ALA A 902 -41.83 9.88 -9.66
CA ALA A 902 -40.91 10.74 -8.92
C ALA A 902 -40.55 12.06 -9.64
N PRO A 903 -40.41 12.11 -10.99
CA PRO A 903 -40.12 13.36 -11.71
C PRO A 903 -41.17 14.45 -11.50
N GLU A 904 -42.45 14.09 -11.31
CA GLU A 904 -43.52 15.06 -11.02
C GLU A 904 -43.33 15.78 -9.68
N TYR A 905 -42.61 15.15 -8.76
CA TYR A 905 -42.26 15.71 -7.45
C TYR A 905 -40.88 16.38 -7.44
N GLY A 906 -40.23 16.51 -8.61
CA GLY A 906 -38.90 17.11 -8.77
C GLY A 906 -37.74 16.16 -8.40
N LEU A 907 -38.01 14.85 -8.33
CA LEU A 907 -37.03 13.81 -8.07
C LEU A 907 -36.67 13.12 -9.40
N THR A 908 -35.60 13.59 -10.05
CA THR A 908 -35.16 13.06 -11.36
C THR A 908 -34.02 12.06 -11.25
N ASP A 909 -33.13 12.25 -10.28
CA ASP A 909 -31.84 11.53 -10.24
C ASP A 909 -31.84 10.50 -9.11
N LEU A 910 -32.76 9.54 -9.19
CA LEU A 910 -32.97 8.54 -8.14
C LEU A 910 -32.30 7.20 -8.42
N VAL A 911 -31.85 6.96 -9.65
CA VAL A 911 -31.39 5.65 -10.10
C VAL A 911 -29.93 5.73 -10.55
N PHE A 912 -29.16 4.71 -10.21
CA PHE A 912 -27.77 4.56 -10.63
C PHE A 912 -27.44 3.07 -10.82
N GLN A 913 -26.39 2.76 -11.57
CA GLN A 913 -25.91 1.38 -11.69
C GLN A 913 -25.23 0.95 -10.39
N SER A 914 -25.62 -0.20 -9.84
CA SER A 914 -25.04 -0.75 -8.60
C SER A 914 -24.78 -2.24 -8.70
N PHE A 915 -24.32 -2.83 -7.60
CA PHE A 915 -23.89 -4.22 -7.53
C PHE A 915 -24.38 -4.87 -6.26
N THR A 916 -24.85 -6.11 -6.38
CA THR A 916 -25.24 -6.92 -5.24
C THR A 916 -24.38 -8.16 -5.12
N ARG A 917 -23.93 -8.45 -3.90
CA ARG A 917 -23.18 -9.67 -3.59
C ARG A 917 -24.06 -10.64 -2.82
N SER A 918 -24.07 -11.89 -3.27
CA SER A 918 -24.75 -12.98 -2.56
C SER A 918 -23.80 -13.72 -1.62
N PHE A 919 -24.36 -14.23 -0.53
CA PHE A 919 -23.64 -15.00 0.50
C PHE A 919 -24.35 -16.33 0.78
N GLY A 920 -24.97 -16.91 -0.25
CA GLY A 920 -25.81 -18.10 -0.14
C GLY A 920 -27.02 -17.86 0.76
N PHE A 921 -27.29 -18.80 1.67
CA PHE A 921 -28.36 -18.69 2.67
C PHE A 921 -27.90 -18.09 4.01
N ARG A 922 -26.65 -17.63 4.11
CA ARG A 922 -26.08 -17.08 5.35
C ARG A 922 -26.62 -15.68 5.65
N SER A 923 -26.80 -14.88 4.60
CA SER A 923 -27.41 -13.56 4.69
C SER A 923 -28.16 -13.27 3.39
N MET A 924 -29.07 -12.29 3.44
CA MET A 924 -29.64 -11.76 2.21
C MET A 924 -28.55 -11.09 1.37
N PRO A 925 -28.70 -11.07 0.02
CA PRO A 925 -27.77 -10.36 -0.85
C PRO A 925 -27.60 -8.91 -0.40
N MET A 926 -26.35 -8.47 -0.25
CA MET A 926 -26.04 -7.12 0.19
C MET A 926 -25.72 -6.23 -1.00
N ASN A 927 -26.27 -5.01 -0.98
CA ASN A 927 -25.92 -4.01 -1.98
C ASN A 927 -24.56 -3.39 -1.65
N ALA A 928 -23.86 -2.91 -2.68
CA ALA A 928 -22.58 -2.22 -2.51
C ALA A 928 -22.74 -0.97 -1.62
N SER A 929 -23.78 -0.16 -1.84
CA SER A 929 -24.04 1.04 -1.02
C SER A 929 -24.30 0.71 0.45
N ASP A 930 -25.09 -0.33 0.71
CA ASP A 930 -25.45 -0.74 2.07
C ASP A 930 -24.24 -1.29 2.82
N THR A 931 -23.36 -2.01 2.10
CA THR A 931 -22.09 -2.51 2.63
C THR A 931 -21.15 -1.37 3.00
N VAL A 932 -21.01 -0.36 2.15
CA VAL A 932 -20.21 0.85 2.42
C VAL A 932 -20.70 1.54 3.69
N GLU A 933 -22.02 1.75 3.83
CA GLU A 933 -22.63 2.38 5.00
C GLU A 933 -22.41 1.56 6.28
N GLY A 934 -22.52 0.23 6.21
CA GLY A 934 -22.23 -0.65 7.33
C GLY A 934 -20.76 -0.62 7.78
N VAL A 935 -19.81 -0.57 6.83
CA VAL A 935 -18.37 -0.51 7.13
C VAL A 935 -17.98 0.87 7.66
N ALA A 936 -18.51 1.95 7.08
CA ALA A 936 -18.30 3.32 7.56
C ALA A 936 -18.81 3.50 8.99
N ALA A 937 -19.95 2.89 9.33
CA ALA A 937 -20.48 2.91 10.69
C ALA A 937 -19.55 2.23 11.71
N LEU A 938 -18.90 1.11 11.35
CA LEU A 938 -17.92 0.45 12.21
C LEU A 938 -16.69 1.32 12.43
N LEU A 939 -16.16 1.96 11.38
CA LEU A 939 -15.02 2.87 11.49
C LEU A 939 -15.30 4.02 12.48
N GLN A 940 -16.51 4.58 12.42
CA GLN A 940 -16.91 5.72 13.25
C GLN A 940 -17.23 5.33 14.70
N ALA A 941 -17.97 4.23 14.91
CA ALA A 941 -18.64 3.98 16.19
C ALA A 941 -18.68 2.50 16.62
N ALA A 942 -17.79 1.64 16.14
CA ALA A 942 -17.73 0.24 16.63
C ALA A 942 -17.49 0.17 18.14
N HIS A 943 -16.58 0.99 18.65
CA HIS A 943 -16.28 1.16 20.07
C HIS A 943 -16.12 2.64 20.45
N GLY A 944 -16.10 2.92 21.76
CA GLY A 944 -15.79 4.25 22.32
C GLY A 944 -16.95 5.25 22.30
N VAL A 945 -17.94 5.07 21.41
CA VAL A 945 -19.13 5.92 21.32
C VAL A 945 -20.38 5.14 21.74
N ARG A 946 -21.17 5.74 22.63
CA ARG A 946 -22.45 5.16 23.05
C ARG A 946 -23.53 5.48 22.03
N VAL A 947 -23.91 4.48 21.22
CA VAL A 947 -24.98 4.60 20.23
C VAL A 947 -26.12 3.66 20.60
N GLU A 948 -27.34 4.19 20.66
CA GLU A 948 -28.54 3.38 20.85
C GLU A 948 -29.00 2.81 19.51
N VAL A 949 -29.21 1.50 19.47
CA VAL A 949 -29.59 0.76 18.27
C VAL A 949 -30.89 -0.01 18.53
N GLU A 950 -31.73 -0.11 17.50
CA GLU A 950 -32.98 -0.88 17.54
C GLU A 950 -32.69 -2.36 17.20
N GLY A 951 -33.14 -3.30 18.04
CA GLY A 951 -32.83 -4.72 17.85
C GLY A 951 -33.77 -5.72 18.53
N VAL A 952 -33.60 -7.00 18.19
CA VAL A 952 -34.27 -8.14 18.83
C VAL A 952 -33.34 -8.70 19.90
N GLN A 953 -33.82 -8.75 21.14
CA GLN A 953 -33.09 -9.32 22.27
C GLN A 953 -33.23 -10.86 22.26
N VAL A 954 -32.16 -11.58 21.93
CA VAL A 954 -32.08 -13.03 22.19
C VAL A 954 -31.36 -13.23 23.52
N LEU A 955 -32.09 -13.63 24.55
CA LEU A 955 -31.52 -14.04 25.83
C LEU A 955 -30.77 -15.37 25.62
N SER A 956 -29.45 -15.31 25.41
CA SER A 956 -28.62 -16.51 25.53
C SER A 956 -28.36 -16.75 27.02
N ALA A 957 -29.03 -17.76 27.59
CA ALA A 957 -28.71 -18.24 28.93
C ALA A 957 -27.32 -18.92 28.88
N ASN A 958 -26.30 -18.25 29.44
CA ASN A 958 -24.96 -18.85 29.55
C ASN A 958 -24.98 -19.87 30.70
N PRO A 959 -24.66 -21.17 30.49
CA PRO A 959 -24.77 -22.20 31.54
C PRO A 959 -23.58 -22.24 32.53
N SER A 960 -22.65 -21.28 32.50
CA SER A 960 -21.35 -21.41 33.20
C SER A 960 -21.19 -20.60 34.50
N SER A 961 -22.21 -19.90 35.00
CA SER A 961 -22.16 -19.26 36.32
C SER A 961 -23.04 -19.96 37.35
N SER A 962 -22.64 -21.16 37.76
CA SER A 962 -23.23 -21.82 38.92
C SER A 962 -22.83 -21.09 40.21
N THR A 963 -23.68 -20.19 40.69
CA THR A 963 -23.77 -19.86 42.12
C THR A 963 -25.20 -20.11 42.59
N ARG A 964 -25.31 -20.90 43.66
CA ARG A 964 -26.54 -21.49 44.19
C ARG A 964 -27.50 -20.40 44.70
N ALA A 965 -28.73 -20.34 44.19
CA ALA A 965 -29.90 -19.86 44.93
C ALA A 965 -31.23 -20.32 44.28
N SER A 966 -31.93 -21.20 45.00
CA SER A 966 -33.38 -21.48 45.08
C SER A 966 -34.29 -21.48 43.84
N ASP A 967 -34.88 -22.66 43.61
CA ASP A 967 -36.22 -22.96 43.07
C ASP A 967 -37.11 -21.77 42.68
N THR A 968 -37.24 -21.53 41.38
CA THR A 968 -38.48 -21.16 40.70
C THR A 968 -38.39 -21.56 39.22
N ALA A 969 -39.53 -21.94 38.63
CA ALA A 969 -39.66 -22.58 37.32
C ALA A 969 -38.93 -21.86 36.15
N PRO A 970 -38.53 -22.57 35.08
CA PRO A 970 -37.90 -21.94 33.92
C PRO A 970 -38.95 -21.13 33.15
N ASP A 971 -38.93 -19.82 33.33
CA ASP A 971 -39.79 -18.91 32.57
C ASP A 971 -39.28 -18.83 31.12
N ARG A 972 -40.21 -18.96 30.18
CA ARG A 972 -39.94 -18.99 28.74
C ARG A 972 -39.32 -17.65 28.32
N GLY A 973 -38.18 -17.69 27.63
CA GLY A 973 -37.54 -16.50 27.06
C GLY A 973 -38.50 -15.69 26.19
N THR A 974 -38.92 -14.52 26.68
CA THR A 974 -39.67 -13.53 25.93
C THR A 974 -38.69 -12.66 25.15
N ALA A 975 -38.67 -12.82 23.82
CA ALA A 975 -38.00 -11.87 22.93
C ALA A 975 -38.84 -10.58 22.87
N THR A 976 -38.39 -9.50 23.50
CA THR A 976 -38.99 -8.17 23.33
C THR A 976 -38.57 -7.58 21.98
N TYR A 977 -39.52 -7.52 21.05
CA TYR A 977 -39.34 -6.85 19.75
C TYR A 977 -39.41 -5.33 19.93
N GLY A 978 -38.40 -4.60 19.42
CA GLY A 978 -38.42 -3.12 19.34
C GLY A 978 -37.85 -2.37 20.54
N ALA A 979 -37.11 -3.04 21.43
CA ALA A 979 -36.40 -2.37 22.51
C ALA A 979 -35.09 -1.73 22.01
N ARG A 980 -34.82 -0.49 22.45
CA ARG A 980 -33.55 0.22 22.17
C ARG A 980 -32.48 -0.26 23.13
N HIS A 981 -31.32 -0.65 22.61
CA HIS A 981 -30.19 -1.14 23.40
C HIS A 981 -28.92 -0.42 23.00
N LEU A 982 -27.95 -0.40 23.90
CA LEU A 982 -26.65 0.19 23.62
C LEU A 982 -25.85 -0.73 22.70
N TRP A 983 -25.30 -0.18 21.62
CA TRP A 983 -24.34 -0.89 20.78
C TRP A 983 -23.09 -1.25 21.57
N SER A 984 -22.74 -2.54 21.57
CA SER A 984 -21.51 -3.05 22.17
C SER A 984 -21.07 -4.33 21.45
N LEU A 985 -19.77 -4.44 21.18
CA LEU A 985 -19.13 -5.64 20.65
C LEU A 985 -18.35 -6.33 21.77
N ASP A 986 -18.36 -7.67 21.79
CA ASP A 986 -17.47 -8.47 22.63
C ASP A 986 -16.08 -8.66 21.99
N HIS A 987 -15.19 -9.38 22.69
CA HIS A 987 -13.82 -9.66 22.23
C HIS A 987 -13.75 -10.44 20.90
N PHE A 988 -14.85 -11.07 20.48
CA PHE A 988 -14.96 -11.82 19.23
C PHE A 988 -15.67 -11.03 18.12
N GLY A 989 -16.00 -9.75 18.38
CA GLY A 989 -16.74 -8.92 17.44
C GLY A 989 -18.23 -9.30 17.34
N MET A 990 -18.78 -10.01 18.32
CA MET A 990 -20.22 -10.29 18.39
C MET A 990 -20.93 -9.18 19.16
N HIS A 991 -22.00 -8.63 18.57
CA HIS A 991 -22.85 -7.67 19.26
C HIS A 991 -23.54 -8.30 20.48
N VAL A 992 -23.31 -7.73 21.66
CA VAL A 992 -23.98 -8.11 22.92
C VAL A 992 -24.88 -6.96 23.32
N GLY A 993 -26.21 -7.14 23.23
CA GLY A 993 -27.16 -6.13 23.69
C GLY A 993 -27.07 -5.95 25.20
N ALA A 994 -26.32 -4.95 25.67
CA ALA A 994 -26.21 -4.67 27.10
C ALA A 994 -27.55 -4.16 27.64
N ARG A 995 -28.06 -4.77 28.73
CA ARG A 995 -29.20 -4.22 29.48
C ARG A 995 -28.78 -2.88 30.08
N GLY A 996 -29.68 -1.89 29.99
CA GLY A 996 -29.62 -0.67 30.81
C GLY A 996 -29.91 -0.98 32.29
N LEU A 997 -29.04 -1.76 32.93
CA LEU A 997 -28.97 -1.92 34.37
C LEU A 997 -27.58 -1.46 34.79
N ASP A 998 -27.56 -0.48 35.71
CA ASP A 998 -26.43 0.08 36.43
C ASP A 998 -25.11 -0.69 36.23
N VAL A 999 -24.37 -0.31 35.19
CA VAL A 999 -22.91 -0.47 35.22
C VAL A 999 -22.45 0.59 36.21
N ASP A 1000 -22.41 0.19 37.48
CA ASP A 1000 -21.77 0.95 38.53
C ASP A 1000 -20.43 1.46 37.99
N ALA A 1001 -20.26 2.78 38.08
CA ALA A 1001 -19.10 3.54 37.61
C ALA A 1001 -17.79 3.21 38.37
N SER A 1002 -17.68 2.02 38.96
CA SER A 1002 -16.64 1.62 39.90
C SER A 1002 -15.89 0.33 39.54
N SER A 1003 -16.26 -0.40 38.47
CA SER A 1003 -15.56 -1.65 38.09
C SER A 1003 -14.90 -1.67 36.70
N THR A 1004 -14.85 -0.53 36.01
CA THR A 1004 -13.78 -0.29 35.03
C THR A 1004 -12.88 0.76 35.65
N SER A 1005 -11.66 0.41 36.03
CA SER A 1005 -10.66 1.41 36.38
C SER A 1005 -10.39 2.24 35.13
N TRP A 1006 -11.11 3.34 35.00
CA TRP A 1006 -10.77 4.46 34.13
C TRP A 1006 -9.54 5.14 34.72
N ASP A 1007 -8.42 4.43 34.81
CA ASP A 1007 -7.12 5.05 34.99
C ASP A 1007 -6.93 6.02 33.83
N GLN A 1008 -6.72 7.28 34.20
CA GLN A 1008 -6.53 8.42 33.33
C GLN A 1008 -5.15 8.34 32.65
N ASP A 1009 -4.98 7.35 31.77
CA ASP A 1009 -3.89 7.35 30.81
C ASP A 1009 -4.34 8.13 29.57
N GLU A 1010 -3.67 9.26 29.30
CA GLU A 1010 -3.87 10.09 28.10
C GLU A 1010 -3.67 9.30 26.77
N ASN A 1011 -3.14 8.07 26.84
CA ASN A 1011 -2.94 7.16 25.70
C ASN A 1011 -4.15 6.29 25.30
N LYS A 1012 -5.24 6.23 26.10
CA LYS A 1012 -6.42 5.39 25.79
C LYS A 1012 -7.22 5.76 24.53
N PRO A 1013 -7.43 7.03 24.12
CA PRO A 1013 -8.24 7.34 22.93
C PRO A 1013 -7.57 6.90 21.62
N ASN A 1014 -6.23 6.89 21.56
CA ASN A 1014 -5.49 6.41 20.39
C ASN A 1014 -5.68 4.90 20.14
N ALA A 1015 -5.95 4.11 21.19
CA ALA A 1015 -6.22 2.68 21.04
C ALA A 1015 -7.61 2.37 20.47
N MET A 1016 -8.62 3.23 20.73
CA MET A 1016 -10.03 2.91 20.41
C MET A 1016 -10.36 3.00 18.92
N TRP A 1017 -9.92 4.05 18.22
CA TRP A 1017 -10.20 4.17 16.78
C TRP A 1017 -9.41 3.13 15.97
N VAL A 1018 -8.23 2.73 16.46
CA VAL A 1018 -7.43 1.62 15.88
C VAL A 1018 -8.19 0.30 16.03
N GLN A 1019 -8.86 0.06 17.16
CA GLN A 1019 -9.74 -1.10 17.31
C GLN A 1019 -10.91 -1.05 16.31
N ASN A 1020 -11.56 0.11 16.14
CA ASN A 1020 -12.63 0.28 15.15
C ASN A 1020 -12.14 -0.03 13.73
N PHE A 1021 -10.93 0.40 13.38
CA PHE A 1021 -10.29 0.08 12.11
C PHE A 1021 -10.18 -1.43 11.89
N PHE A 1022 -9.67 -2.18 12.88
CA PHE A 1022 -9.51 -3.63 12.74
C PHE A 1022 -10.84 -4.40 12.78
N GLU A 1023 -11.87 -3.90 13.46
CA GLU A 1023 -13.22 -4.46 13.36
C GLU A 1023 -13.83 -4.27 11.97
N ALA A 1024 -13.72 -3.07 11.40
CA ALA A 1024 -14.14 -2.80 10.02
C ALA A 1024 -13.34 -3.65 9.02
N TYR A 1025 -12.03 -3.76 9.22
CA TYR A 1025 -11.15 -4.62 8.42
C TYR A 1025 -11.62 -6.08 8.49
N ARG A 1026 -11.92 -6.60 9.69
CA ARG A 1026 -12.45 -7.96 9.89
C ARG A 1026 -13.80 -8.17 9.22
N ALA A 1027 -14.70 -7.19 9.26
CA ALA A 1027 -16.04 -7.28 8.67
C ALA A 1027 -16.01 -7.49 7.15
N LEU A 1028 -14.98 -6.98 6.45
CA LEU A 1028 -14.79 -7.21 5.01
C LEU A 1028 -14.35 -8.64 4.66
N ASP A 1029 -13.91 -9.47 5.62
CA ASP A 1029 -13.46 -10.85 5.35
C ASP A 1029 -14.64 -11.78 5.04
N THR A 1030 -15.06 -11.78 3.78
CA THR A 1030 -16.24 -12.54 3.31
C THR A 1030 -16.09 -14.06 3.36
N GLY A 1031 -14.88 -14.58 3.63
CA GLY A 1031 -14.65 -16.01 3.83
C GLY A 1031 -15.20 -16.53 5.16
N LYS A 1032 -15.36 -15.67 6.17
CA LYS A 1032 -15.78 -16.04 7.54
C LYS A 1032 -17.23 -15.71 7.80
N VAL A 1033 -17.96 -16.66 8.40
CA VAL A 1033 -19.38 -16.48 8.77
C VAL A 1033 -19.56 -15.35 9.78
N SER A 1034 -18.69 -15.28 10.80
CA SER A 1034 -18.71 -14.24 11.82
C SER A 1034 -18.55 -12.83 11.24
N SER A 1035 -17.76 -12.68 10.17
CA SER A 1035 -17.58 -11.40 9.48
C SER A 1035 -18.83 -10.95 8.73
N ILE A 1036 -19.53 -11.90 8.08
CA ILE A 1036 -20.81 -11.62 7.42
C ILE A 1036 -21.87 -11.21 8.45
N GLU A 1037 -21.92 -11.88 9.60
CA GLU A 1037 -22.81 -11.51 10.70
C GLU A 1037 -22.49 -10.12 11.28
N LEU A 1038 -21.21 -9.80 11.47
CA LEU A 1038 -20.77 -8.48 11.92
C LEU A 1038 -21.19 -7.39 10.93
N LEU A 1039 -21.00 -7.62 9.63
CA LEU A 1039 -21.41 -6.71 8.57
C LEU A 1039 -22.94 -6.53 8.54
N GLN A 1040 -23.73 -7.59 8.74
CA GLN A 1040 -25.19 -7.48 8.82
C GLN A 1040 -25.63 -6.69 10.06
N ARG A 1041 -24.97 -6.90 11.20
CA ARG A 1041 -25.28 -6.18 12.45
C ARG A 1041 -24.87 -4.71 12.37
N SER A 1042 -23.77 -4.38 11.69
CA SER A 1042 -23.32 -2.99 11.53
C SER A 1042 -24.30 -2.13 10.74
N LEU A 1043 -25.18 -2.73 9.93
CA LEU A 1043 -26.28 -2.01 9.30
C LEU A 1043 -27.23 -1.39 10.32
N GLN A 1044 -27.41 -2.02 11.50
CA GLN A 1044 -28.22 -1.44 12.57
C GLN A 1044 -27.53 -0.22 13.20
N LEU A 1045 -26.21 -0.26 13.33
CA LEU A 1045 -25.41 0.90 13.72
C LEU A 1045 -25.53 2.02 12.68
N ALA A 1046 -25.39 1.71 11.40
CA ALA A 1046 -25.53 2.67 10.30
C ALA A 1046 -26.91 3.36 10.31
N LYS A 1047 -27.98 2.61 10.53
CA LYS A 1047 -29.34 3.14 10.70
C LYS A 1047 -29.44 4.16 11.83
N ALA A 1048 -28.87 3.84 13.00
CA ALA A 1048 -28.87 4.74 14.15
C ALA A 1048 -28.08 6.03 13.88
N LEU A 1049 -26.94 5.94 13.19
CA LEU A 1049 -26.16 7.10 12.78
C LEU A 1049 -26.93 8.01 11.81
N HIS A 1050 -27.60 7.45 10.80
CA HIS A 1050 -28.44 8.22 9.87
C HIS A 1050 -29.63 8.88 10.57
N GLN A 1051 -30.28 8.19 11.51
CA GLN A 1051 -31.34 8.78 12.35
C GLN A 1051 -30.82 9.98 13.15
N ALA A 1052 -29.63 9.87 13.76
CA ALA A 1052 -29.01 10.95 14.51
C ALA A 1052 -28.69 12.15 13.60
N ILE A 1053 -28.09 11.92 12.43
CA ILE A 1053 -27.74 12.97 11.45
C ILE A 1053 -28.99 13.74 11.02
N VAL A 1054 -30.04 13.04 10.61
CA VAL A 1054 -31.27 13.68 10.11
C VAL A 1054 -32.00 14.42 11.24
N ALA A 1055 -32.10 13.82 12.43
CA ALA A 1055 -32.71 14.47 13.58
C ALA A 1055 -32.00 15.78 13.94
N GLN A 1056 -30.66 15.78 13.95
CA GLN A 1056 -29.85 16.96 14.22
C GLN A 1056 -29.99 18.00 13.11
N GLY A 1057 -29.96 17.59 11.84
CA GLY A 1057 -30.13 18.46 10.69
C GLY A 1057 -31.49 19.15 10.65
N VAL A 1058 -32.58 18.41 10.91
CA VAL A 1058 -33.93 18.98 11.07
C VAL A 1058 -33.95 19.98 12.23
N GLY A 1059 -33.32 19.65 13.35
CA GLY A 1059 -33.20 20.55 14.51
C GLY A 1059 -32.52 21.88 14.18
N ILE A 1060 -31.43 21.85 13.40
CA ILE A 1060 -30.69 23.05 12.94
C ILE A 1060 -31.58 23.95 12.06
N ILE A 1061 -32.30 23.35 11.11
CA ILE A 1061 -33.19 24.09 10.19
C ILE A 1061 -34.37 24.71 10.95
N VAL A 1062 -35.02 23.93 11.83
CA VAL A 1062 -36.19 24.40 12.60
C VAL A 1062 -35.79 25.50 13.60
N LYS A 1063 -34.64 25.37 14.26
CA LYS A 1063 -34.10 26.41 15.17
C LYS A 1063 -33.58 27.64 14.44
N GLN A 1064 -33.48 27.61 13.11
CA GLN A 1064 -32.89 28.68 12.29
C GLN A 1064 -31.46 29.05 12.73
N SER A 1065 -30.64 28.07 13.12
CA SER A 1065 -29.30 28.32 13.66
C SER A 1065 -28.23 28.59 12.58
N ILE A 1066 -28.61 28.61 11.31
CA ILE A 1066 -27.71 28.76 10.15
C ILE A 1066 -27.48 30.26 9.90
N LYS A 1067 -26.24 30.71 10.07
CA LYS A 1067 -25.83 32.09 9.74
C LYS A 1067 -25.37 32.14 8.29
N THR A 1068 -25.95 33.02 7.49
CA THR A 1068 -25.51 33.23 6.09
C THR A 1068 -24.63 34.47 6.04
N LEU A 1069 -23.34 34.29 5.75
CA LEU A 1069 -22.39 35.37 5.50
C LEU A 1069 -22.29 35.63 3.98
N LYS A 1070 -21.57 36.69 3.57
CA LYS A 1070 -21.38 37.02 2.15
C LYS A 1070 -20.64 35.91 1.38
N SER A 1071 -19.69 35.24 2.03
CA SER A 1071 -18.80 34.26 1.39
C SER A 1071 -19.21 32.79 1.64
N PHE A 1072 -19.68 32.45 2.85
CA PHE A 1072 -20.12 31.09 3.19
C PHE A 1072 -21.27 31.09 4.21
N ARG A 1073 -21.88 29.92 4.41
CA ARG A 1073 -22.86 29.66 5.48
C ARG A 1073 -22.18 28.99 6.67
N PHE A 1074 -22.57 29.37 7.88
CA PHE A 1074 -21.91 28.94 9.10
C PHE A 1074 -22.90 28.48 10.16
N THR A 1075 -22.60 27.34 10.80
CA THR A 1075 -23.38 26.80 11.92
C THR A 1075 -22.47 26.27 13.02
N VAL A 1076 -22.88 26.49 14.28
CA VAL A 1076 -22.16 26.01 15.47
C VAL A 1076 -23.06 25.08 16.29
N LEU A 1077 -22.54 23.91 16.63
CA LEU A 1077 -23.17 22.92 17.50
C LEU A 1077 -22.51 22.96 18.88
N GLN A 1078 -23.17 23.63 19.82
CA GLN A 1078 -22.71 23.74 21.21
C GLN A 1078 -23.41 22.75 22.14
N GLU A 1079 -24.68 22.47 21.87
CA GLU A 1079 -25.56 21.63 22.69
C GLU A 1079 -26.53 20.84 21.82
N GLY A 1080 -26.80 19.60 22.21
CA GLY A 1080 -27.73 18.72 21.50
C GLY A 1080 -27.67 17.28 22.02
N PRO A 1081 -28.71 16.48 21.75
CA PRO A 1081 -28.64 15.04 21.99
C PRO A 1081 -27.48 14.45 21.18
N GLN A 1082 -26.71 13.54 21.79
CA GLN A 1082 -25.62 12.83 21.12
C GLN A 1082 -24.54 13.75 20.50
N LEU A 1083 -24.30 14.95 21.05
CA LEU A 1083 -23.24 15.86 20.58
C LEU A 1083 -21.87 15.17 20.42
N ASN A 1084 -21.56 14.22 21.31
CA ASN A 1084 -20.33 13.44 21.27
C ASN A 1084 -20.13 12.66 19.96
N LEU A 1085 -21.21 12.33 19.24
CA LEU A 1085 -21.14 11.68 17.93
C LEU A 1085 -20.65 12.66 16.85
N PHE A 1086 -21.11 13.91 16.90
CA PHE A 1086 -20.78 14.96 15.92
C PHE A 1086 -19.42 15.61 16.17
N VAL A 1087 -18.71 15.21 17.23
CA VAL A 1087 -17.28 15.52 17.39
C VAL A 1087 -16.44 14.72 16.39
N HIS A 1088 -16.91 13.54 15.95
CA HIS A 1088 -16.23 12.77 14.92
C HIS A 1088 -16.32 13.52 13.57
N PRO A 1089 -15.18 13.80 12.88
CA PRO A 1089 -15.16 14.53 11.62
C PRO A 1089 -16.10 13.96 10.57
N ASP A 1090 -16.06 12.66 10.32
CA ASP A 1090 -16.87 12.04 9.26
C ASP A 1090 -18.39 12.20 9.49
N THR A 1091 -18.85 12.08 10.74
CA THR A 1091 -20.26 12.27 11.08
C THR A 1091 -20.65 13.73 10.91
N LEU A 1092 -19.75 14.66 11.24
CA LEU A 1092 -19.93 16.09 11.04
C LEU A 1092 -19.96 16.47 9.54
N THR A 1093 -19.07 15.88 8.74
CA THR A 1093 -19.02 16.00 7.28
C THR A 1093 -20.31 15.50 6.64
N ARG A 1094 -20.81 14.32 7.06
CA ARG A 1094 -22.10 13.76 6.58
C ARG A 1094 -23.28 14.67 6.92
N LEU A 1095 -23.33 15.22 8.14
CA LEU A 1095 -24.33 16.20 8.53
C LEU A 1095 -24.25 17.47 7.67
N GLY A 1096 -23.04 17.94 7.39
CA GLY A 1096 -22.81 19.11 6.56
C GLY A 1096 -23.27 18.91 5.11
N TYR A 1097 -22.98 17.76 4.48
CA TYR A 1097 -23.50 17.44 3.15
C TYR A 1097 -25.03 17.33 3.13
N TRP A 1098 -25.63 16.71 4.14
CA TRP A 1098 -27.09 16.66 4.28
C TRP A 1098 -27.70 18.08 4.37
N LEU A 1099 -27.06 18.99 5.11
CA LEU A 1099 -27.50 20.39 5.21
C LEU A 1099 -27.32 21.15 3.90
N ILE A 1100 -26.23 20.92 3.16
CA ILE A 1100 -26.00 21.52 1.83
C ILE A 1100 -27.13 21.12 0.88
N ASP A 1101 -27.45 19.83 0.81
CA ASP A 1101 -28.56 19.31 0.00
C ASP A 1101 -29.87 19.97 0.42
N ALA A 1102 -30.20 19.96 1.71
CA ALA A 1102 -31.43 20.54 2.24
C ALA A 1102 -31.57 22.04 1.92
N LEU A 1103 -30.48 22.79 1.95
CA LEU A 1103 -30.48 24.23 1.68
C LEU A 1103 -30.57 24.59 0.21
N ARG A 1104 -30.09 23.73 -0.70
CA ARG A 1104 -30.09 23.98 -2.14
C ARG A 1104 -31.49 24.32 -2.66
N ASP A 1105 -32.48 23.51 -2.29
CA ASP A 1105 -33.86 23.72 -2.72
C ASP A 1105 -34.53 24.89 -1.97
N ILE A 1106 -34.20 25.11 -0.68
CA ILE A 1106 -34.68 26.27 0.08
C ILE A 1106 -34.26 27.59 -0.59
N VAL A 1107 -33.00 27.70 -0.99
CA VAL A 1107 -32.45 28.90 -1.64
C VAL A 1107 -33.07 29.11 -3.01
N THR A 1108 -33.23 28.03 -3.78
CA THR A 1108 -33.90 28.06 -5.08
C THR A 1108 -35.35 28.58 -4.96
N GLU A 1109 -36.11 28.06 -3.99
CA GLU A 1109 -37.48 28.49 -3.72
C GLU A 1109 -37.54 29.97 -3.29
N GLN A 1110 -36.63 30.41 -2.40
CA GLN A 1110 -36.56 31.81 -1.96
C GLN A 1110 -36.25 32.76 -3.12
N ASN A 1111 -35.32 32.39 -4.01
CA ASN A 1111 -34.96 33.18 -5.18
C ASN A 1111 -36.12 33.29 -6.18
N GLN A 1112 -36.84 32.19 -6.44
CA GLN A 1112 -38.04 32.21 -7.26
C GLN A 1112 -39.13 33.13 -6.68
N ARG A 1113 -39.36 33.06 -5.36
CA ARG A 1113 -40.30 33.94 -4.66
C ARG A 1113 -39.88 35.41 -4.76
N ARG A 1114 -38.58 35.72 -4.57
CA ARG A 1114 -38.05 37.08 -4.72
C ARG A 1114 -38.19 37.60 -6.15
N ALA A 1115 -37.90 36.77 -7.16
CA ALA A 1115 -38.07 37.11 -8.57
C ALA A 1115 -39.55 37.37 -8.90
N PHE A 1116 -40.47 36.55 -8.37
CA PHE A 1116 -41.91 36.75 -8.51
C PHE A 1116 -42.36 38.08 -7.87
N HIS A 1117 -41.96 38.38 -6.64
CA HIS A 1117 -42.29 39.65 -5.97
C HIS A 1117 -41.69 40.87 -6.67
N LYS A 1118 -40.50 40.74 -7.27
CA LYS A 1118 -39.89 41.81 -8.08
C LYS A 1118 -40.68 42.07 -9.36
N ARG A 1119 -41.13 41.00 -10.05
CA ARG A 1119 -42.02 41.08 -11.22
C ARG A 1119 -43.40 41.65 -10.87
N ASP A 1120 -43.94 41.31 -9.72
CA ASP A 1120 -45.26 41.79 -9.26
C ASP A 1120 -45.21 43.27 -8.83
N LYS A 1121 -44.12 43.71 -8.18
CA LYS A 1121 -43.84 45.13 -7.94
C LYS A 1121 -43.62 45.92 -9.23
N GLN A 1122 -43.00 45.34 -10.25
CA GLN A 1122 -42.86 45.96 -11.58
C GLN A 1122 -44.19 46.06 -12.32
N ARG A 1123 -45.17 45.18 -12.05
CA ARG A 1123 -46.52 45.27 -12.62
C ARG A 1123 -47.39 46.35 -11.95
N ASN A 1124 -47.18 46.61 -10.67
CA ASN A 1124 -47.97 47.58 -9.89
C ASN A 1124 -47.29 48.96 -9.69
N GLY A 1125 -46.10 49.18 -10.24
CA GLY A 1125 -45.36 50.45 -10.18
C GLY A 1125 -45.19 51.10 -11.56
N SER A 1126 -45.58 52.36 -11.70
CA SER A 1126 -45.44 53.15 -12.92
C SER A 1126 -43.97 53.39 -13.31
N HIS A 1127 -43.62 52.97 -14.54
CA HIS A 1127 -42.52 53.43 -15.40
C HIS A 1127 -41.21 53.91 -14.72
N SER A 1128 -40.18 53.06 -14.71
CA SER A 1128 -38.80 53.49 -14.98
C SER A 1128 -37.93 52.36 -15.56
N SER A 1129 -37.27 52.71 -16.68
CA SER A 1129 -36.04 52.17 -17.28
C SER A 1129 -35.75 50.68 -17.19
N GLY A 1130 -35.85 50.02 -18.35
CA GLY A 1130 -35.33 48.67 -18.58
C GLY A 1130 -33.81 48.64 -18.61
N GLU A 1131 -33.21 48.06 -17.58
CA GLU A 1131 -31.89 47.42 -17.68
C GLU A 1131 -32.08 45.91 -17.66
N ASN A 1132 -31.56 45.28 -18.70
CA ASN A 1132 -31.56 43.84 -18.91
C ASN A 1132 -30.46 43.20 -18.04
N THR A 1133 -30.58 43.30 -16.71
CA THR A 1133 -29.68 42.58 -15.79
C THR A 1133 -30.13 41.13 -15.76
N GLN A 1134 -29.38 40.25 -16.44
CA GLN A 1134 -29.46 38.81 -16.23
C GLN A 1134 -29.45 38.56 -14.71
N THR A 1135 -30.52 37.96 -14.19
CA THR A 1135 -30.54 37.55 -12.78
C THR A 1135 -29.38 36.59 -12.56
N PRO A 1136 -28.42 36.87 -11.66
CA PRO A 1136 -27.30 35.97 -11.44
C PRO A 1136 -27.83 34.59 -11.07
N SER A 1137 -27.26 33.55 -11.67
CA SER A 1137 -27.53 32.17 -11.26
C SER A 1137 -27.29 32.05 -9.74
N PRO A 1138 -28.10 31.27 -9.02
CA PRO A 1138 -27.93 31.10 -7.59
C PRO A 1138 -26.54 30.54 -7.31
N THR A 1139 -25.65 31.36 -6.75
CA THR A 1139 -24.32 30.89 -6.35
C THR A 1139 -24.48 29.97 -5.14
N SER A 1140 -24.06 28.71 -5.30
CA SER A 1140 -23.97 27.78 -4.18
C SER A 1140 -22.87 28.26 -3.24
N LEU A 1141 -23.26 28.88 -2.11
CA LEU A 1141 -22.31 29.28 -1.09
C LEU A 1141 -21.77 28.03 -0.36
N PRO A 1142 -20.45 27.95 -0.12
CA PRO A 1142 -19.83 26.95 0.74
C PRO A 1142 -20.42 26.94 2.16
N TYR A 1143 -20.17 25.87 2.90
CA TYR A 1143 -20.70 25.64 4.24
C TYR A 1143 -19.59 25.31 5.23
N VAL A 1144 -19.58 25.99 6.38
CA VAL A 1144 -18.67 25.73 7.49
C VAL A 1144 -19.48 25.29 8.70
N LEU A 1145 -19.12 24.14 9.26
CA LEU A 1145 -19.81 23.56 10.42
C LEU A 1145 -18.80 23.35 11.55
N ALA A 1146 -19.15 23.76 12.76
CA ALA A 1146 -18.31 23.60 13.94
C ALA A 1146 -19.06 22.83 15.04
N ALA A 1147 -18.45 21.80 15.62
CA ALA A 1147 -19.01 21.05 16.75
C ALA A 1147 -18.11 21.11 17.97
N LEU A 1148 -18.69 21.44 19.13
CA LEU A 1148 -17.95 21.59 20.39
C LEU A 1148 -17.63 20.23 21.00
N ASP A 1149 -16.34 19.94 21.14
CA ASP A 1149 -15.85 18.90 22.02
C ASP A 1149 -15.65 19.46 23.43
N LYS A 1150 -16.59 19.16 24.32
CA LYS A 1150 -16.56 19.62 25.72
C LYS A 1150 -15.37 19.06 26.50
N SER A 1151 -14.82 17.90 26.10
CA SER A 1151 -13.72 17.26 26.83
C SER A 1151 -12.37 17.90 26.53
N ARG A 1152 -12.14 18.32 25.28
CA ARG A 1152 -10.89 18.94 24.81
C ARG A 1152 -10.95 20.47 24.74
N ASP A 1153 -12.11 21.04 25.03
CA ASP A 1153 -12.42 22.47 24.95
C ASP A 1153 -11.99 23.07 23.59
N CYS A 1154 -12.35 22.36 22.52
CA CYS A 1154 -12.08 22.76 21.14
C CYS A 1154 -13.31 22.49 20.27
N TYR A 1155 -13.38 23.18 19.13
CA TYR A 1155 -14.34 22.91 18.08
C TYR A 1155 -13.68 22.13 16.96
N THR A 1156 -14.28 21.01 16.57
CA THR A 1156 -14.00 20.38 15.28
C THR A 1156 -14.74 21.17 14.21
N VAL A 1157 -14.00 21.75 13.27
CA VAL A 1157 -14.50 22.61 12.20
C VAL A 1157 -14.28 21.90 10.87
N VAL A 1158 -15.34 21.86 10.04
CA VAL A 1158 -15.33 21.25 8.71
C VAL A 1158 -15.80 22.27 7.68
N GLY A 1159 -15.03 22.43 6.62
CA GLY A 1159 -15.37 23.27 5.46
C GLY A 1159 -15.79 22.43 4.26
N LEU A 1160 -17.03 22.64 3.79
CA LEU A 1160 -17.65 21.85 2.73
C LEU A 1160 -18.10 22.73 1.57
N VAL A 1161 -17.99 22.21 0.36
CA VAL A 1161 -18.44 22.90 -0.86
C VAL A 1161 -19.59 22.12 -1.48
N GLY A 1162 -20.71 22.80 -1.72
CA GLY A 1162 -21.83 22.23 -2.47
C GLY A 1162 -21.78 22.66 -3.93
N ALA A 1163 -22.06 21.76 -4.86
CA ALA A 1163 -22.26 22.11 -6.27
C ALA A 1163 -23.59 22.86 -6.50
N SER A 1164 -23.77 23.44 -7.69
CA SER A 1164 -25.08 23.97 -8.12
C SER A 1164 -26.10 22.86 -8.30
N ASP A 1165 -25.67 21.76 -8.93
CA ASP A 1165 -26.53 20.67 -9.39
C ASP A 1165 -26.31 19.39 -8.55
N TYR A 1166 -27.32 18.50 -8.55
CA TYR A 1166 -27.22 17.22 -7.85
C TYR A 1166 -26.34 16.26 -8.66
N GLY A 1167 -25.45 15.53 -7.97
CA GLY A 1167 -24.48 14.64 -8.62
C GLY A 1167 -23.19 15.32 -9.10
N ASP A 1168 -23.16 16.67 -9.10
CA ASP A 1168 -21.95 17.44 -9.34
C ASP A 1168 -21.17 17.73 -8.06
N ILE A 1169 -19.87 17.95 -8.22
CA ILE A 1169 -18.93 18.17 -7.12
C ILE A 1169 -18.14 19.45 -7.36
N GLY A 1170 -18.05 20.26 -6.32
CA GLY A 1170 -17.16 21.43 -6.27
C GLY A 1170 -15.82 21.08 -5.64
N ARG A 1171 -14.73 21.59 -6.20
CA ARG A 1171 -13.39 21.43 -5.60
C ARG A 1171 -13.29 22.19 -4.29
N ASN A 1172 -12.73 21.56 -3.27
CA ASN A 1172 -12.68 22.14 -1.94
C ASN A 1172 -11.46 23.06 -1.78
N ARG A 1173 -11.69 24.35 -1.53
CA ARG A 1173 -10.62 25.36 -1.35
C ARG A 1173 -10.37 25.72 0.12
N PHE A 1174 -11.12 25.12 1.05
CA PHE A 1174 -10.99 25.45 2.47
C PHE A 1174 -9.64 25.07 3.06
N GLY A 1175 -8.91 24.11 2.49
CA GLY A 1175 -7.58 23.75 2.98
C GLY A 1175 -6.62 24.94 3.08
N LEU A 1176 -6.44 25.68 1.98
CA LEU A 1176 -5.61 26.88 1.95
C LEU A 1176 -6.26 28.03 2.72
N ALA A 1177 -7.56 28.25 2.54
CA ALA A 1177 -8.28 29.35 3.19
C ALA A 1177 -8.23 29.25 4.73
N PHE A 1178 -8.28 28.04 5.28
CA PHE A 1178 -8.16 27.82 6.71
C PHE A 1178 -6.75 28.10 7.24
N GLN A 1179 -5.70 27.70 6.51
CA GLN A 1179 -4.32 28.00 6.88
C GLN A 1179 -4.05 29.51 6.87
N GLU A 1180 -4.52 30.22 5.84
CA GLU A 1180 -4.39 31.68 5.73
C GLU A 1180 -5.18 32.41 6.81
N ALA A 1181 -6.41 31.96 7.11
CA ALA A 1181 -7.26 32.55 8.13
C ALA A 1181 -6.67 32.38 9.54
N ALA A 1182 -6.03 31.25 9.80
CA ALA A 1182 -5.35 30.99 11.06
C ALA A 1182 -4.06 31.80 11.20
N ALA A 1183 -3.24 31.88 10.16
CA ALA A 1183 -2.04 32.71 10.15
C ALA A 1183 -2.38 34.20 10.39
N SER A 1184 -3.49 34.67 9.84
CA SER A 1184 -3.92 36.06 9.95
C SER A 1184 -4.63 36.39 11.27
N SER A 1185 -5.39 35.44 11.83
CA SER A 1185 -6.09 35.63 13.12
C SER A 1185 -5.21 35.35 14.34
N GLY A 1186 -4.10 34.61 14.17
CA GLY A 1186 -3.34 34.06 15.30
C GLY A 1186 -4.11 33.02 16.10
N ALA A 1187 -5.21 32.47 15.57
CA ALA A 1187 -6.04 31.49 16.26
C ALA A 1187 -5.26 30.19 16.50
N ARG A 1188 -5.36 29.65 17.72
CA ARG A 1188 -4.76 28.34 18.04
C ARG A 1188 -5.60 27.26 17.40
N MET A 1189 -5.08 26.75 16.29
CA MET A 1189 -5.67 25.64 15.57
C MET A 1189 -4.74 24.44 15.53
N ARG A 1190 -5.34 23.27 15.30
CA ARG A 1190 -4.66 22.02 15.02
C ARG A 1190 -5.24 21.42 13.74
N ASN A 1191 -4.39 21.24 12.74
CA ASN A 1191 -4.71 20.50 11.53
C ASN A 1191 -3.93 19.18 11.54
N ASP A 1192 -4.51 18.18 12.18
CA ASP A 1192 -3.88 16.86 12.32
C ASP A 1192 -4.41 15.85 11.29
N ARG A 1193 -5.54 16.12 10.63
CA ARG A 1193 -6.15 15.17 9.68
C ARG A 1193 -5.55 15.30 8.29
N PHE A 1194 -5.56 14.22 7.51
CA PHE A 1194 -5.14 14.27 6.10
C PHE A 1194 -6.08 15.12 5.25
N GLU A 1195 -7.37 15.15 5.58
CA GLU A 1195 -8.34 16.07 5.00
C GLU A 1195 -8.05 17.51 5.41
N THR A 1196 -7.54 18.32 4.47
CA THR A 1196 -7.21 19.72 4.71
C THR A 1196 -8.43 20.59 5.05
N SER A 1197 -9.65 20.12 4.74
CA SER A 1197 -10.92 20.75 5.04
C SER A 1197 -11.41 20.53 6.47
N VAL A 1198 -10.65 19.83 7.31
CA VAL A 1198 -10.99 19.56 8.72
C VAL A 1198 -9.91 20.12 9.63
N LEU A 1199 -10.31 20.85 10.66
CA LEU A 1199 -9.39 21.37 11.66
C LEU A 1199 -10.03 21.47 13.04
N GLU A 1200 -9.20 21.60 14.07
CA GLU A 1200 -9.66 21.85 15.44
C GLU A 1200 -9.27 23.27 15.86
N VAL A 1201 -10.22 24.08 16.30
CA VAL A 1201 -9.96 25.44 16.83
C VAL A 1201 -10.26 25.46 18.32
N LYS A 1202 -9.42 26.15 19.12
CA LYS A 1202 -9.76 26.41 20.53
C LYS A 1202 -11.07 27.17 20.66
N ARG A 1203 -11.82 26.90 21.74
CA ARG A 1203 -13.16 27.47 21.97
C ARG A 1203 -13.18 29.01 21.89
N ASP A 1204 -12.19 29.65 22.50
CA ASP A 1204 -12.11 31.12 22.60
C ASP A 1204 -11.74 31.78 21.26
N ASP A 1205 -11.02 31.06 20.40
CA ASP A 1205 -10.41 31.60 19.18
C ASP A 1205 -11.34 31.45 17.95
N LEU A 1206 -12.44 30.67 18.06
CA LEU A 1206 -13.34 30.35 16.95
C LEU A 1206 -13.94 31.59 16.27
N LEU A 1207 -14.38 32.59 17.04
CA LEU A 1207 -15.04 33.77 16.47
C LEU A 1207 -14.05 34.61 15.64
N ALA A 1208 -12.86 34.88 16.19
CA ALA A 1208 -11.81 35.62 15.50
C ALA A 1208 -11.38 34.89 14.21
N PHE A 1209 -11.26 33.57 14.26
CA PHE A 1209 -10.95 32.74 13.09
C PHE A 1209 -12.03 32.82 12.00
N ILE A 1210 -13.32 32.76 12.37
CA ILE A 1210 -14.42 32.85 11.41
C ILE A 1210 -14.52 34.26 10.80
N GLU A 1211 -14.23 35.31 11.57
CA GLU A 1211 -14.22 36.68 11.07
C GLU A 1211 -13.10 36.91 10.03
N THR A 1212 -11.89 36.41 10.27
CA THR A 1212 -10.80 36.51 9.29
C THR A 1212 -11.07 35.66 8.05
N LEU A 1213 -11.57 34.43 8.24
CA LEU A 1213 -11.98 33.57 7.14
C LEU A 1213 -13.03 34.27 6.25
N HIS A 1214 -13.98 34.97 6.85
CA HIS A 1214 -15.02 35.70 6.13
C HIS A 1214 -14.47 36.84 5.24
N LEU A 1215 -13.38 37.49 5.67
CA LEU A 1215 -12.75 38.58 4.93
C LEU A 1215 -11.87 38.10 3.78
N GLN A 1216 -11.35 36.88 3.85
CA GLN A 1216 -10.40 36.31 2.88
C GLN A 1216 -11.06 35.55 1.74
N THR A 1217 -12.21 34.93 1.99
CA THR A 1217 -13.06 34.26 0.97
C THR A 1217 -13.99 35.23 0.26
#